data_AF-A0A0N4UIX7-F1
#
_entry.id   AF-A0A0N4UIX7-F1
#
_cell.length_a   1.000
_cell.length_b   1.000
_cell.length_c   1.000
_cell.angle_alpha   90.00
_cell.angle_beta   90.00
_cell.angle_gamma   90.00
#
_symmetry.space_group_name_H-M   'P 1'
#
loop_
_entity.id
_entity.type
_entity.pdbx_description
1 polymer ?
#
loop_
_entity_poly.entity_id
_entity_poly.type
_entity_poly.pdbx_seq_one_letter_code
_entity_poly.pdbx_strand_id
1 'polypeptide(L)'
;MLDNDIGALLDWSVLEPGSSKPSESDRKTVVVEVGGMKCLACVNNIQDNVGVKDGIYNVNVSLEKCEAVIEFDSGKWKVDDVMNMVSGMEFDAKLKYISGIWLSLDVSLLIDKADSILKEIVLQIDGMTCHSCVNNIEETVGRNDGIQSISVSLNLSEGKIVFDSSKWSKETVVELVENMGYDVKVLSVNGLFFLQQLLYILLLYYYYDNSKVLSSCTNSSEKYSNLQSVLRKKKIDDLEEINLNLEKEVVQKKSAKFRSLVDDNIDKCTLSVEGMTCTSCVAYIERNIGKLNGINSVTVALMASKAEITYDSNLIGISEIIQKISALGYHSELIDNGFSNHSKITLKINGMSSSNCSSRVESHIIARKGIESCSISLATSLASVEYTPAFIGPRDIIKIIEDLGYSATLVNRDDRVKYLDHSEEVAKWMKSFRISLIFGIPVMIIMVYFHWLHHTHSNPSHQIPIFFPAISLDNLLLLILSTPIQIIGGRYFYEQSWKALRHRAANMDVLIVLATTISYLYSVFVLLFAIVLKWNSSPMTFFDVPPMLIVFVSLGRWLEHKAKGKTSEALSKLMSLQAKEALLVTRDNQGRILSEKGIDIELVQRGDLVKVVPGSKIPIDGIVVDGKSTVDESFITGESMPVIRREGIRPCYFYLNKFDLRSPKSTFLF
;
A
#
# COMPACT_ATOMS: atom_id res chain seq x y z
N MET A 1 -38.86 -24.26 7.27
CA MET A 1 -39.53 -22.94 7.20
C MET A 1 -38.58 -22.01 6.46
N LEU A 2 -38.66 -21.76 5.16
CA LEU A 2 -39.43 -22.21 3.98
C LEU A 2 -38.44 -21.85 2.85
N ASP A 3 -37.89 -22.85 2.17
CA ASP A 3 -38.15 -23.18 0.76
C ASP A 3 -37.47 -22.25 -0.28
N ASN A 4 -36.72 -22.90 -1.19
CA ASN A 4 -36.52 -22.60 -2.64
C ASN A 4 -35.60 -21.40 -3.04
N ASP A 5 -34.68 -21.44 -4.03
CA ASP A 5 -34.60 -22.23 -5.27
C ASP A 5 -33.14 -22.58 -5.69
N ILE A 6 -32.94 -23.84 -6.05
CA ILE A 6 -31.93 -24.36 -6.99
C ILE A 6 -32.70 -24.79 -8.23
N GLY A 7 -32.22 -24.38 -9.41
CA GLY A 7 -32.19 -25.21 -10.62
C GLY A 7 -33.48 -25.84 -11.12
N ALA A 8 -34.14 -25.14 -12.04
CA ALA A 8 -34.89 -25.67 -13.18
C ALA A 8 -35.20 -24.42 -14.05
N LEU A 9 -35.03 -24.32 -15.35
CA LEU A 9 -35.55 -25.18 -16.41
C LEU A 9 -34.81 -24.85 -17.72
N LEU A 10 -33.83 -25.69 -18.08
CA LEU A 10 -33.79 -26.20 -19.45
C LEU A 10 -34.92 -27.21 -19.50
N ASP A 11 -36.13 -26.79 -19.88
CA ASP A 11 -37.15 -27.75 -20.28
C ASP A 11 -37.98 -27.17 -21.41
N TRP A 12 -37.91 -27.90 -22.52
CA TRP A 12 -38.72 -27.69 -23.70
C TRP A 12 -40.12 -28.23 -23.43
N SER A 13 -41.12 -27.60 -24.04
CA SER A 13 -42.51 -28.07 -24.13
C SER A 13 -43.35 -27.99 -22.84
N VAL A 14 -44.39 -27.16 -22.86
CA VAL A 14 -45.80 -27.57 -22.89
C VAL A 14 -46.63 -26.30 -23.04
N LEU A 15 -47.51 -26.35 -24.05
CA LEU A 15 -48.44 -25.32 -24.48
C LEU A 15 -49.57 -25.12 -23.44
N GLU A 16 -49.89 -23.87 -23.10
CA GLU A 16 -51.29 -23.47 -22.92
C GLU A 16 -51.58 -22.12 -23.60
N PRO A 17 -52.74 -21.96 -24.24
CA PRO A 17 -53.01 -20.89 -25.19
C PRO A 17 -53.71 -19.70 -24.53
N GLY A 18 -53.44 -18.50 -25.04
CA GLY A 18 -54.39 -17.39 -24.92
C GLY A 18 -53.99 -16.21 -24.03
N SER A 19 -52.98 -15.44 -24.47
CA SER A 19 -53.05 -13.97 -24.40
C SER A 19 -52.00 -13.43 -25.37
N SER A 20 -52.44 -12.64 -26.36
CA SER A 20 -51.61 -12.02 -27.39
C SER A 20 -50.41 -11.28 -26.78
N LYS A 21 -49.20 -11.82 -26.91
CA LYS A 21 -47.95 -11.11 -26.61
C LYS A 21 -47.65 -10.14 -27.78
N PRO A 22 -47.38 -8.85 -27.51
CA PRO A 22 -46.93 -7.91 -28.54
C PRO A 22 -45.54 -8.33 -29.06
N SER A 23 -45.27 -7.99 -30.31
CA SER A 23 -44.03 -8.32 -31.03
C SER A 23 -42.79 -7.84 -30.28
N GLU A 24 -41.75 -8.67 -30.29
CA GLU A 24 -40.44 -8.46 -29.65
C GLU A 24 -39.65 -7.24 -30.21
N SER A 25 -40.23 -6.51 -31.17
CA SER A 25 -39.64 -5.36 -31.87
C SER A 25 -39.72 -4.02 -31.12
N ASP A 26 -40.60 -3.89 -30.12
CA ASP A 26 -40.96 -2.57 -29.58
C ASP A 26 -40.33 -2.29 -28.20
N ARG A 27 -39.54 -3.22 -27.67
CA ARG A 27 -38.86 -3.08 -26.37
C ARG A 27 -37.55 -2.30 -26.52
N LYS A 28 -37.38 -1.25 -25.72
CA LYS A 28 -36.11 -0.52 -25.57
C LYS A 28 -35.62 -0.63 -24.13
N THR A 29 -34.31 -0.80 -23.98
CA THR A 29 -33.65 -0.76 -22.68
C THR A 29 -32.81 0.50 -22.59
N VAL A 30 -33.00 1.25 -21.50
CA VAL A 30 -32.23 2.45 -21.21
C VAL A 30 -31.46 2.24 -19.91
N VAL A 31 -30.19 2.63 -19.92
CA VAL A 31 -29.35 2.67 -18.73
C VAL A 31 -29.18 4.12 -18.29
N VAL A 32 -29.70 4.42 -17.11
CA VAL A 32 -29.69 5.74 -16.48
C VAL A 32 -28.69 5.72 -15.33
N GLU A 33 -27.74 6.64 -15.33
CA GLU A 33 -26.93 6.95 -14.15
C GLU A 33 -27.77 7.80 -13.18
N VAL A 34 -27.92 7.35 -11.94
CA VAL A 34 -28.78 7.96 -10.94
C VAL A 34 -27.93 8.45 -9.77
N GLY A 35 -27.66 9.76 -9.75
CA GLY A 35 -27.00 10.44 -8.64
C GLY A 35 -27.95 10.64 -7.45
N GLY A 36 -27.37 10.68 -6.24
CA GLY A 36 -28.11 10.93 -4.99
C GLY A 36 -28.60 9.67 -4.26
N MET A 37 -28.45 8.47 -4.83
CA MET A 37 -28.79 7.21 -4.14
C MET A 37 -27.78 6.91 -3.01
N LYS A 38 -28.22 7.00 -1.76
CA LYS A 38 -27.37 6.76 -0.57
C LYS A 38 -27.74 5.51 0.22
N CYS A 39 -28.90 4.91 -0.04
CA CYS A 39 -29.39 3.77 0.74
C CYS A 39 -30.32 2.86 -0.08
N LEU A 40 -30.54 1.65 0.42
CA LEU A 40 -31.44 0.66 -0.19
C LEU A 40 -32.90 1.16 -0.30
N ALA A 41 -33.32 2.09 0.55
CA ALA A 41 -34.66 2.69 0.43
C ALA A 41 -34.82 3.53 -0.85
N CYS A 42 -33.76 4.18 -1.34
CA CYS A 42 -33.78 4.87 -2.64
C CYS A 42 -33.96 3.89 -3.80
N VAL A 43 -33.31 2.72 -3.73
CA VAL A 43 -33.41 1.64 -4.72
C VAL A 43 -34.85 1.14 -4.80
N ASN A 44 -35.45 0.80 -3.66
CA ASN A 44 -36.83 0.34 -3.58
C ASN A 44 -37.81 1.42 -4.08
N ASN A 45 -37.60 2.70 -3.71
CA ASN A 45 -38.46 3.79 -4.16
C ASN A 45 -38.49 3.94 -5.68
N ILE A 46 -37.34 3.75 -6.37
CA ILE A 46 -37.28 3.78 -7.83
C ILE A 46 -37.93 2.53 -8.42
N GLN A 47 -37.63 1.34 -7.91
CA GLN A 47 -38.22 0.09 -8.42
C GLN A 47 -39.74 0.04 -8.26
N ASP A 48 -40.27 0.50 -7.12
CA ASP A 48 -41.70 0.49 -6.82
C ASP A 48 -42.46 1.55 -7.63
N ASN A 49 -41.95 2.79 -7.75
CA ASN A 49 -42.67 3.85 -8.48
C ASN A 49 -42.56 3.72 -10.00
N VAL A 50 -41.41 3.26 -10.50
CA VAL A 50 -41.18 3.09 -11.95
C VAL A 50 -41.80 1.77 -12.42
N GLY A 51 -41.68 0.68 -11.66
CA GLY A 51 -42.19 -0.64 -12.05
C GLY A 51 -43.71 -0.74 -12.14
N VAL A 52 -44.45 0.14 -11.46
CA VAL A 52 -45.93 0.15 -11.46
C VAL A 52 -46.51 0.82 -12.71
N LYS A 53 -45.72 1.55 -13.50
CA LYS A 53 -46.24 2.25 -14.68
C LYS A 53 -46.51 1.31 -15.86
N ASP A 54 -47.68 1.47 -16.47
CA ASP A 54 -48.07 0.72 -17.67
C ASP A 54 -47.09 0.98 -18.83
N GLY A 55 -46.56 -0.10 -19.42
CA GLY A 55 -45.55 -0.03 -20.49
C GLY A 55 -44.09 -0.17 -20.02
N ILE A 56 -43.83 -0.40 -18.73
CA ILE A 56 -42.50 -0.75 -18.20
C ILE A 56 -42.46 -2.25 -17.91
N TYR A 57 -41.52 -2.96 -18.51
CA TYR A 57 -41.41 -4.42 -18.42
C TYR A 57 -40.48 -4.88 -17.30
N ASN A 58 -39.38 -4.15 -17.06
CA ASN A 58 -38.38 -4.50 -16.07
C ASN A 58 -37.64 -3.25 -15.56
N VAL A 59 -37.36 -3.20 -14.27
CA VAL A 59 -36.61 -2.12 -13.61
C VAL A 59 -35.61 -2.72 -12.63
N ASN A 60 -34.32 -2.60 -12.95
CA ASN A 60 -33.25 -3.09 -12.09
C ASN A 60 -32.33 -1.93 -11.69
N VAL A 61 -32.24 -1.64 -10.39
CA VAL A 61 -31.47 -0.52 -9.86
C VAL A 61 -30.29 -1.06 -9.04
N SER A 62 -29.08 -0.62 -9.37
CA SER A 62 -27.84 -1.02 -8.70
C SER A 62 -27.26 0.14 -7.90
N LEU A 63 -27.24 -0.02 -6.57
CA LEU A 63 -26.58 0.92 -5.65
C LEU A 63 -25.07 0.92 -5.81
N GLU A 64 -24.46 -0.22 -6.17
CA GLU A 64 -23.01 -0.33 -6.39
C GLU A 64 -22.54 0.44 -7.64
N LYS A 65 -23.39 0.50 -8.67
CA LYS A 65 -23.05 1.16 -9.94
C LYS A 65 -23.63 2.57 -10.08
N CYS A 66 -24.46 3.01 -9.14
CA CYS A 66 -25.29 4.22 -9.28
C CYS A 66 -26.09 4.23 -10.60
N GLU A 67 -26.65 3.09 -11.00
CA GLU A 67 -27.31 2.90 -12.31
C GLU A 67 -28.69 2.26 -12.15
N ALA A 68 -29.63 2.68 -12.99
CA ALA A 68 -30.94 2.06 -13.18
C ALA A 68 -31.07 1.57 -14.63
N VAL A 69 -31.40 0.29 -14.81
CA VAL A 69 -31.69 -0.35 -16.10
C VAL A 69 -33.20 -0.49 -16.22
N ILE A 70 -33.79 0.20 -17.20
CA ILE A 70 -35.24 0.29 -17.39
C ILE A 70 -35.58 -0.24 -18.78
N GLU A 71 -36.40 -1.30 -18.84
CA GLU A 71 -36.96 -1.84 -20.07
C GLU A 71 -38.40 -1.34 -20.24
N PHE A 72 -38.69 -0.66 -21.34
CA PHE A 72 -40.01 -0.09 -21.62
C PHE A 72 -40.44 -0.28 -23.07
N ASP A 73 -41.74 -0.13 -23.29
CA ASP A 73 -42.37 -0.11 -24.59
C ASP A 73 -42.16 1.24 -25.28
N SER A 74 -41.46 1.23 -26.42
CA SER A 74 -41.18 2.41 -27.22
C SER A 74 -42.41 3.04 -27.88
N GLY A 75 -43.54 2.34 -27.92
CA GLY A 75 -44.82 2.88 -28.36
C GLY A 75 -45.51 3.77 -27.32
N LYS A 76 -45.23 3.58 -26.02
CA LYS A 76 -45.88 4.32 -24.92
C LYS A 76 -44.99 5.39 -24.28
N TRP A 77 -43.69 5.16 -24.19
CA TRP A 77 -42.75 6.04 -23.48
C TRP A 77 -41.60 6.48 -24.38
N LYS A 78 -41.22 7.77 -24.31
CA LYS A 78 -39.95 8.26 -24.85
C LYS A 78 -38.86 8.20 -23.78
N VAL A 79 -37.60 8.18 -24.21
CA VAL A 79 -36.43 8.16 -23.31
C VAL A 79 -36.46 9.37 -22.37
N ASP A 80 -36.80 10.55 -22.91
CA ASP A 80 -36.90 11.78 -22.12
C ASP A 80 -37.97 11.70 -21.03
N ASP A 81 -39.10 11.01 -21.28
CA ASP A 81 -40.16 10.84 -20.30
C ASP A 81 -39.73 9.90 -19.15
N VAL A 82 -38.94 8.86 -19.48
CA VAL A 82 -38.35 7.96 -18.49
C VAL A 82 -37.30 8.68 -17.64
N MET A 83 -36.47 9.51 -18.25
CA MET A 83 -35.50 10.36 -17.55
C MET A 83 -36.20 11.35 -16.62
N ASN A 84 -37.23 12.05 -17.11
CA ASN A 84 -38.01 13.00 -16.31
C ASN A 84 -38.73 12.35 -15.14
N MET A 85 -39.14 11.08 -15.27
CA MET A 85 -39.73 10.32 -14.17
C MET A 85 -38.72 10.01 -13.06
N VAL A 86 -37.47 9.68 -13.41
CA VAL A 86 -36.41 9.47 -12.42
C VAL A 86 -36.01 10.80 -11.77
N SER A 87 -35.85 11.86 -12.57
CA SER A 87 -35.58 13.22 -12.06
C SER A 87 -36.70 13.77 -11.18
N GLY A 88 -37.95 13.42 -11.46
CA GLY A 88 -39.12 13.80 -10.66
C GLY A 88 -39.17 13.19 -9.26
N MET A 89 -38.32 12.19 -8.97
CA MET A 89 -38.17 11.58 -7.65
C MET A 89 -37.01 12.18 -6.84
N GLU A 90 -36.55 13.39 -7.18
CA GLU A 90 -35.43 14.11 -6.53
C GLU A 90 -34.07 13.40 -6.67
N PHE A 91 -33.87 12.63 -7.74
CA PHE A 91 -32.58 12.02 -8.09
C PHE A 91 -31.95 12.68 -9.31
N ASP A 92 -30.62 12.77 -9.34
CA ASP A 92 -29.87 13.34 -10.47
C ASP A 92 -29.73 12.30 -11.59
N ALA A 93 -30.68 12.25 -12.53
CA ALA A 93 -30.67 11.29 -13.63
C ALA A 93 -29.84 11.79 -14.83
N LYS A 94 -28.83 11.02 -15.24
CA LYS A 94 -28.05 11.21 -16.49
C LYS A 94 -28.16 9.99 -17.40
N LEU A 95 -28.37 10.19 -18.69
CA LEU A 95 -28.48 9.09 -19.66
C LEU A 95 -27.08 8.51 -19.92
N LYS A 96 -26.88 7.20 -19.69
CA LYS A 96 -25.60 6.53 -19.94
C LYS A 96 -25.54 5.95 -21.34
N TYR A 97 -26.51 5.13 -21.73
CA TYR A 97 -26.70 4.63 -23.09
C TYR A 97 -28.08 3.97 -23.26
N ILE A 98 -28.51 3.80 -24.51
CA ILE A 98 -29.73 3.11 -24.91
C ILE A 98 -29.30 1.84 -25.66
N SER A 99 -29.74 0.65 -25.22
CA SER A 99 -29.50 -0.56 -26.01
C SER A 99 -30.57 -0.66 -27.10
N GLY A 100 -30.16 -0.78 -28.37
CA GLY A 100 -31.07 -1.08 -29.49
C GLY A 100 -31.07 -0.12 -30.68
N ILE A 101 -30.08 0.77 -30.83
CA ILE A 101 -29.96 1.63 -32.02
C ILE A 101 -28.81 1.12 -32.90
N TRP A 102 -29.16 0.46 -34.00
CA TRP A 102 -28.26 0.21 -35.14
C TRP A 102 -28.11 1.53 -35.92
N LEU A 103 -27.10 2.33 -35.61
CA LEU A 103 -26.81 3.54 -36.38
C LEU A 103 -25.81 3.23 -37.49
N SER A 104 -26.36 2.95 -38.68
CA SER A 104 -25.65 3.09 -39.94
C SER A 104 -25.37 4.58 -40.17
N LEU A 105 -24.15 5.05 -39.92
CA LEU A 105 -23.76 6.41 -40.26
C LEU A 105 -22.29 6.43 -40.71
N ASP A 106 -22.02 7.05 -41.86
CA ASP A 106 -20.69 7.17 -42.46
C ASP A 106 -19.75 8.01 -41.58
N VAL A 107 -18.95 7.32 -40.77
CA VAL A 107 -18.01 7.90 -39.78
C VAL A 107 -16.86 8.69 -40.40
N SER A 108 -16.60 8.53 -41.70
CA SER A 108 -15.47 9.12 -42.41
C SER A 108 -15.50 10.65 -42.55
N LEU A 109 -16.69 11.29 -42.43
CA LEU A 109 -16.89 12.70 -42.78
C LEU A 109 -16.98 13.65 -41.56
N LEU A 110 -17.09 13.11 -40.34
CA LEU A 110 -17.19 13.87 -39.09
C LEU A 110 -15.85 13.99 -38.33
N ILE A 111 -14.87 13.14 -38.65
CA ILE A 111 -13.61 13.03 -37.90
C ILE A 111 -12.65 14.21 -38.15
N ASP A 112 -12.67 14.83 -39.33
CA ASP A 112 -11.72 15.91 -39.66
C ASP A 112 -12.07 17.30 -39.09
N LYS A 113 -13.26 17.46 -38.47
CA LYS A 113 -13.73 18.78 -37.96
C LYS A 113 -13.81 18.89 -36.43
N ALA A 114 -13.76 17.79 -35.69
CA ALA A 114 -13.95 17.80 -34.23
C ALA A 114 -12.63 17.89 -33.44
N ASP A 115 -11.53 17.36 -33.98
CA ASP A 115 -10.25 17.20 -33.26
C ASP A 115 -9.42 18.49 -33.11
N SER A 116 -9.82 19.60 -33.72
CA SER A 116 -9.03 20.84 -33.74
C SER A 116 -9.42 21.88 -32.68
N ILE A 117 -10.53 21.69 -31.97
CA ILE A 117 -11.15 22.77 -31.17
C ILE A 117 -10.99 22.55 -29.66
N LEU A 118 -11.03 21.31 -29.15
CA LEU A 118 -11.03 21.05 -27.70
C LEU A 118 -9.73 20.39 -27.22
N LYS A 119 -9.18 20.89 -26.12
CA LYS A 119 -8.02 20.33 -25.42
C LYS A 119 -8.36 20.08 -23.95
N GLU A 120 -7.81 19.01 -23.39
CA GLU A 120 -7.87 18.69 -21.97
C GLU A 120 -6.51 18.98 -21.33
N ILE A 121 -6.50 19.69 -20.21
CA ILE A 121 -5.32 19.88 -19.36
C ILE A 121 -5.55 19.26 -17.99
N VAL A 122 -4.55 18.55 -17.50
CA VAL A 122 -4.51 18.00 -16.15
C VAL A 122 -3.50 18.83 -15.35
N LEU A 123 -3.97 19.44 -14.27
CA LEU A 123 -3.22 20.31 -13.38
C LEU A 123 -3.09 19.65 -12.00
N GLN A 124 -1.91 19.68 -11.41
CA GLN A 124 -1.72 19.45 -9.99
C GLN A 124 -1.93 20.79 -9.27
N ILE A 125 -2.85 20.83 -8.31
CA ILE A 125 -3.26 22.03 -7.58
C ILE A 125 -2.93 21.82 -6.11
N ASP A 126 -1.88 22.48 -5.62
CA ASP A 126 -1.46 22.43 -4.22
C ASP A 126 -2.17 23.53 -3.41
N GLY A 127 -2.47 23.25 -2.13
CA GLY A 127 -3.10 24.20 -1.21
C GLY A 127 -4.62 24.00 -0.96
N MET A 128 -5.25 23.01 -1.61
CA MET A 128 -6.63 22.63 -1.30
C MET A 128 -6.70 21.81 0.00
N THR A 129 -7.49 22.27 0.97
CA THR A 129 -7.60 21.62 2.29
C THR A 129 -9.01 21.10 2.61
N CYS A 130 -10.01 21.48 1.82
CA CYS A 130 -11.40 21.08 2.04
C CYS A 130 -12.21 21.09 0.73
N HIS A 131 -13.38 20.44 0.74
CA HIS A 131 -14.33 20.43 -0.39
C HIS A 131 -14.83 21.83 -0.78
N SER A 132 -14.80 22.82 0.12
CA SER A 132 -15.14 24.20 -0.24
C SER A 132 -14.14 24.82 -1.21
N CYS A 133 -12.85 24.44 -1.16
CA CYS A 133 -11.85 24.85 -2.15
C CYS A 133 -12.16 24.24 -3.53
N VAL A 134 -12.53 22.95 -3.56
CA VAL A 134 -12.91 22.22 -4.78
C VAL A 134 -14.08 22.92 -5.48
N ASN A 135 -15.17 23.17 -4.75
CA ASN A 135 -16.35 23.84 -5.30
C ASN A 135 -16.04 25.26 -5.79
N ASN A 136 -15.19 26.00 -5.06
CA ASN A 136 -14.79 27.35 -5.46
C ASN A 136 -14.05 27.35 -6.80
N ILE A 137 -13.14 26.39 -7.01
CA ILE A 137 -12.40 26.23 -8.26
C ILE A 137 -13.35 25.81 -9.40
N GLU A 138 -14.18 24.79 -9.18
CA GLU A 138 -15.13 24.31 -10.20
C GLU A 138 -16.13 25.40 -10.62
N GLU A 139 -16.67 26.19 -9.68
CA GLU A 139 -17.58 27.28 -10.01
C GLU A 139 -16.90 28.45 -10.72
N THR A 140 -15.71 28.86 -10.26
CA THR A 140 -15.03 30.06 -10.78
C THR A 140 -14.47 29.80 -12.18
N VAL A 141 -13.84 28.64 -12.37
CA VAL A 141 -13.29 28.24 -13.66
C VAL A 141 -14.41 27.82 -14.62
N GLY A 142 -15.43 27.11 -14.14
CA GLY A 142 -16.56 26.66 -14.96
C GLY A 142 -17.46 27.78 -15.50
N ARG A 143 -17.45 28.97 -14.89
CA ARG A 143 -18.20 30.15 -15.38
C ARG A 143 -17.56 30.82 -16.61
N ASN A 144 -16.31 30.52 -16.93
CA ASN A 144 -15.59 31.21 -17.97
C ASN A 144 -15.97 30.68 -19.37
N ASP A 145 -16.27 31.61 -20.29
CA ASP A 145 -16.65 31.28 -21.67
C ASP A 145 -15.48 30.60 -22.41
N GLY A 146 -15.70 29.37 -22.89
CA GLY A 146 -14.69 28.53 -23.54
C GLY A 146 -14.20 27.35 -22.71
N ILE A 147 -14.66 27.17 -21.46
CA ILE A 147 -14.42 25.98 -20.65
C ILE A 147 -15.67 25.08 -20.71
N GLN A 148 -15.53 23.85 -21.22
CA GLN A 148 -16.64 22.91 -21.37
C GLN A 148 -16.88 22.09 -20.10
N SER A 149 -15.82 21.69 -19.43
CA SER A 149 -15.93 20.93 -18.17
C SER A 149 -14.70 21.16 -17.30
N ILE A 150 -14.94 21.14 -15.99
CA ILE A 150 -13.90 21.11 -14.96
C ILE A 150 -14.28 20.05 -13.94
N SER A 151 -13.28 19.29 -13.49
CA SER A 151 -13.42 18.29 -12.43
C SER A 151 -12.18 18.34 -11.54
N VAL A 152 -12.37 18.57 -10.24
CA VAL A 152 -11.26 18.71 -9.28
C VAL A 152 -11.35 17.61 -8.21
N SER A 153 -10.25 16.89 -8.01
CA SER A 153 -10.13 15.78 -7.07
C SER A 153 -9.27 16.16 -5.87
N LEU A 154 -9.89 16.32 -4.69
CA LEU A 154 -9.19 16.59 -3.42
C LEU A 154 -8.19 15.48 -3.05
N ASN A 155 -8.54 14.23 -3.34
CA ASN A 155 -7.71 13.06 -2.97
C ASN A 155 -6.43 12.95 -3.80
N LEU A 156 -6.47 13.40 -5.05
CA LEU A 156 -5.34 13.35 -5.97
C LEU A 156 -4.59 14.69 -6.04
N SER A 157 -5.15 15.76 -5.46
CA SER A 157 -4.70 17.14 -5.67
C SER A 157 -4.63 17.51 -7.16
N GLU A 158 -5.57 17.00 -7.97
CA GLU A 158 -5.59 17.15 -9.43
C GLU A 158 -6.87 17.86 -9.90
N GLY A 159 -6.75 18.74 -10.90
CA GLY A 159 -7.85 19.37 -11.62
C GLY A 159 -7.76 19.08 -13.11
N LYS A 160 -8.84 18.56 -13.70
CA LYS A 160 -8.98 18.31 -15.14
C LYS A 160 -9.87 19.38 -15.76
N ILE A 161 -9.39 20.07 -16.78
CA ILE A 161 -10.10 21.17 -17.45
C ILE A 161 -10.13 20.89 -18.95
N VAL A 162 -11.33 20.85 -19.52
CA VAL A 162 -11.55 20.78 -20.97
C VAL A 162 -11.90 22.17 -21.47
N PHE A 163 -11.06 22.72 -22.34
CA PHE A 163 -11.21 24.08 -22.87
C PHE A 163 -11.08 24.13 -24.39
N ASP A 164 -11.70 25.14 -24.96
CA ASP A 164 -11.61 25.46 -26.37
C ASP A 164 -10.27 26.15 -26.67
N SER A 165 -9.45 25.51 -27.50
CA SER A 165 -8.12 25.98 -27.90
C SER A 165 -8.18 27.27 -28.74
N SER A 166 -9.36 27.71 -29.18
CA SER A 166 -9.55 28.99 -29.87
C SER A 166 -9.65 30.19 -28.91
N LYS A 167 -10.09 29.96 -27.67
CA LYS A 167 -10.31 31.02 -26.65
C LYS A 167 -9.29 30.99 -25.52
N TRP A 168 -8.78 29.81 -25.15
CA TRP A 168 -7.89 29.62 -24.01
C TRP A 168 -6.57 28.97 -24.42
N SER A 169 -5.47 29.44 -23.82
CA SER A 169 -4.14 28.82 -23.90
C SER A 169 -3.82 28.07 -22.61
N LYS A 170 -2.85 27.15 -22.65
CA LYS A 170 -2.42 26.43 -21.43
C LYS A 170 -1.92 27.38 -20.34
N GLU A 171 -1.24 28.47 -20.71
CA GLU A 171 -0.71 29.47 -19.79
C GLU A 171 -1.82 30.27 -19.13
N THR A 172 -2.85 30.66 -19.89
CA THR A 172 -3.97 31.45 -19.36
C THR A 172 -4.86 30.64 -18.42
N VAL A 173 -4.99 29.33 -18.63
CA VAL A 173 -5.69 28.43 -17.69
C VAL A 173 -4.91 28.28 -16.38
N VAL A 174 -3.58 28.16 -16.43
CA VAL A 174 -2.73 28.12 -15.23
C VAL A 174 -2.82 29.44 -14.47
N GLU A 175 -2.68 30.57 -15.16
CA GLU A 175 -2.76 31.91 -14.58
C GLU A 175 -4.13 32.16 -13.91
N LEU A 176 -5.22 31.64 -14.47
CA LEU A 176 -6.56 31.73 -13.87
C LEU A 176 -6.61 31.07 -12.49
N VAL A 177 -6.02 29.87 -12.35
CA VAL A 177 -6.03 29.11 -11.09
C VAL A 177 -5.01 29.68 -10.09
N GLU A 178 -3.85 30.15 -10.56
CA GLU A 178 -2.87 30.85 -9.73
C GLU A 178 -3.43 32.16 -9.15
N ASN A 179 -4.21 32.91 -9.94
CA ASN A 179 -4.91 34.12 -9.47
C ASN A 179 -5.96 33.84 -8.38
N MET A 180 -6.41 32.59 -8.22
CA MET A 180 -7.27 32.18 -7.11
C MET A 180 -6.49 31.89 -5.82
N GLY A 181 -5.15 31.93 -5.86
CA GLY A 181 -4.28 31.72 -4.70
C GLY A 181 -3.82 30.26 -4.50
N TYR A 182 -3.85 29.43 -5.55
CA TYR A 182 -3.38 28.06 -5.52
C TYR A 182 -2.08 27.90 -6.31
N ASP A 183 -1.17 27.04 -5.83
CA ASP A 183 0.06 26.71 -6.55
C ASP A 183 -0.22 25.61 -7.57
N VAL A 184 0.14 25.82 -8.84
CA VAL A 184 -0.28 24.94 -9.95
C VAL A 184 0.92 24.38 -10.72
N LYS A 185 0.89 23.08 -11.02
CA LYS A 185 1.82 22.42 -11.96
C LYS A 185 1.05 21.69 -13.05
N VAL A 186 1.49 21.81 -14.30
CA VAL A 186 0.87 21.09 -15.42
C VAL A 186 1.39 19.65 -15.47
N LEU A 187 0.50 18.66 -15.38
CA LEU A 187 0.84 17.24 -15.46
C LEU A 187 0.81 16.74 -16.91
N SER A 188 -0.27 17.04 -17.65
CA SER A 188 -0.40 16.64 -19.06
C SER A 188 -1.36 17.54 -19.82
N VAL A 189 -1.09 17.77 -21.11
CA VAL A 189 -2.02 18.42 -22.05
C VAL A 189 -2.37 17.39 -23.12
N ASN A 190 -3.61 16.92 -23.11
CA ASN A 190 -4.11 15.95 -24.08
C ASN A 190 -4.96 16.70 -25.11
N GLY A 191 -4.69 16.49 -26.40
CA GLY A 191 -5.73 16.69 -27.41
C GLY A 191 -6.86 15.71 -27.13
N LEU A 192 -8.10 16.05 -27.47
CA LEU A 192 -9.25 15.17 -27.26
C LEU A 192 -9.16 13.93 -28.17
N PHE A 193 -8.25 13.00 -27.85
CA PHE A 193 -7.98 11.74 -28.54
C PHE A 193 -9.09 10.70 -28.29
N PHE A 194 -10.29 11.19 -27.95
CA PHE A 194 -11.41 10.41 -27.44
C PHE A 194 -12.15 9.67 -28.55
N LEU A 195 -12.04 10.13 -29.81
CA LEU A 195 -12.65 9.45 -30.96
C LEU A 195 -11.89 8.18 -31.36
N GLN A 196 -10.58 8.10 -31.14
CA GLN A 196 -9.77 6.95 -31.54
C GLN A 196 -9.92 5.77 -30.58
N GLN A 197 -10.14 6.03 -29.29
CA GLN A 197 -10.52 5.02 -28.29
C GLN A 197 -11.96 4.57 -28.44
N LEU A 198 -12.91 5.48 -28.75
CA LEU A 198 -14.30 5.09 -29.03
C LEU A 198 -14.38 4.21 -30.28
N LEU A 199 -13.63 4.52 -31.34
CA LEU A 199 -13.59 3.73 -32.57
C LEU A 199 -13.00 2.33 -32.33
N TYR A 200 -12.00 2.22 -31.46
CA TYR A 200 -11.40 0.93 -31.08
C TYR A 200 -12.35 0.07 -30.22
N ILE A 201 -13.09 0.70 -29.30
CA ILE A 201 -14.11 0.02 -28.48
C ILE A 201 -15.29 -0.42 -29.35
N LEU A 202 -15.75 0.41 -30.30
CA LEU A 202 -16.78 0.06 -31.28
C LEU A 202 -16.34 -1.07 -32.22
N LEU A 203 -15.07 -1.07 -32.67
CA LEU A 203 -14.50 -2.15 -33.48
C LEU A 203 -14.38 -3.46 -32.69
N LEU A 204 -14.01 -3.41 -31.42
CA LEU A 204 -13.97 -4.59 -30.54
C LEU A 204 -15.38 -5.13 -30.27
N TYR A 205 -16.38 -4.26 -30.09
CA TYR A 205 -17.78 -4.67 -29.93
C TYR A 205 -18.34 -5.30 -31.21
N TYR A 206 -18.04 -4.72 -32.39
CA TYR A 206 -18.42 -5.25 -33.69
C TYR A 206 -17.78 -6.63 -33.98
N TYR A 207 -16.58 -6.89 -33.47
CA TYR A 207 -15.89 -8.16 -33.64
C TYR A 207 -16.34 -9.23 -32.64
N TYR A 208 -16.69 -8.83 -31.40
CA TYR A 208 -17.14 -9.74 -30.35
C TYR A 208 -18.54 -10.32 -30.65
N ASP A 209 -19.43 -9.53 -31.25
CA ASP A 209 -20.79 -9.97 -31.59
C ASP A 209 -20.81 -10.97 -32.77
N ASN A 210 -19.93 -10.76 -33.77
CA ASN A 210 -19.78 -11.68 -34.91
C ASN A 210 -19.20 -13.06 -34.54
N SER A 211 -18.60 -13.22 -33.35
CA SER A 211 -18.07 -14.51 -32.87
C SER A 211 -19.15 -15.42 -32.26
N LYS A 212 -20.28 -14.85 -31.80
CA LYS A 212 -21.44 -15.59 -31.27
C LYS A 212 -22.51 -15.89 -32.31
N VAL A 213 -22.53 -15.16 -33.43
CA VAL A 213 -23.51 -15.34 -34.52
C VAL A 213 -23.13 -16.49 -35.48
N LEU A 214 -21.90 -17.04 -35.39
CA LEU A 214 -21.45 -18.14 -36.25
C LEU A 214 -21.84 -19.56 -35.75
N SER A 215 -22.54 -19.68 -34.62
CA SER A 215 -22.91 -20.97 -34.02
C SER A 215 -24.43 -21.24 -33.92
N SER A 216 -25.28 -20.31 -34.36
CA SER A 216 -26.74 -20.40 -34.18
C SER A 216 -27.58 -20.20 -35.45
N CYS A 217 -26.96 -20.01 -36.62
CA CYS A 217 -27.67 -19.75 -37.88
C CYS A 217 -27.42 -20.84 -38.92
N THR A 218 -27.96 -22.05 -38.67
CA THR A 218 -28.27 -23.00 -39.75
C THR A 218 -29.77 -22.93 -39.99
N ASN A 219 -30.21 -22.14 -40.97
CA ASN A 219 -31.42 -22.31 -41.79
C ASN A 219 -31.80 -20.98 -42.47
N SER A 220 -32.21 -21.07 -43.74
CA SER A 220 -32.59 -19.98 -44.65
C SER A 220 -31.40 -19.33 -45.37
N SER A 221 -30.90 -19.91 -46.46
CA SER A 221 -31.47 -19.89 -47.82
C SER A 221 -31.51 -18.48 -48.43
N GLU A 222 -30.83 -18.35 -49.59
CA GLU A 222 -30.99 -17.29 -50.59
C GLU A 222 -30.43 -15.89 -50.29
N LYS A 223 -29.09 -15.76 -50.38
CA LYS A 223 -28.37 -14.70 -51.13
C LYS A 223 -26.87 -14.87 -50.84
N TYR A 224 -26.03 -14.52 -51.82
CA TYR A 224 -24.55 -14.65 -51.80
C TYR A 224 -24.00 -16.00 -52.28
N SER A 225 -24.43 -16.40 -53.49
CA SER A 225 -23.90 -17.50 -54.29
C SER A 225 -22.52 -17.27 -54.93
N ASN A 226 -21.82 -16.15 -54.65
CA ASN A 226 -20.62 -15.76 -55.42
C ASN A 226 -19.30 -15.69 -54.64
N LEU A 227 -19.27 -16.09 -53.36
CA LEU A 227 -18.03 -16.18 -52.58
C LEU A 227 -17.64 -17.63 -52.21
N GLN A 228 -18.42 -18.62 -52.63
CA GLN A 228 -18.28 -20.03 -52.24
C GLN A 228 -17.32 -20.87 -53.10
N SER A 229 -16.65 -20.28 -54.09
CA SER A 229 -15.74 -21.01 -54.99
C SER A 229 -14.26 -20.93 -54.58
N VAL A 230 -13.87 -20.08 -53.64
CA VAL A 230 -12.47 -19.86 -53.26
C VAL A 230 -12.06 -20.62 -51.98
N LEU A 231 -13.03 -21.06 -51.16
CA LEU A 231 -12.78 -21.67 -49.85
C LEU A 231 -12.90 -23.21 -49.83
N ARG A 232 -12.82 -23.87 -50.99
CA ARG A 232 -12.73 -25.34 -51.09
C ARG A 232 -11.30 -25.78 -51.41
N LYS A 233 -10.49 -25.96 -50.36
CA LYS A 233 -9.34 -26.91 -50.26
C LYS A 233 -8.42 -26.50 -49.11
N LYS A 234 -8.73 -26.97 -47.90
CA LYS A 234 -7.78 -27.50 -46.88
C LYS A 234 -8.55 -27.75 -45.58
N LYS A 235 -8.18 -28.84 -44.90
CA LYS A 235 -8.83 -29.37 -43.70
C LYS A 235 -8.94 -28.31 -42.59
N ILE A 236 -10.07 -28.33 -41.90
CA ILE A 236 -10.54 -27.29 -40.97
C ILE A 236 -9.91 -27.38 -39.57
N ASP A 237 -9.17 -28.44 -39.26
CA ASP A 237 -8.58 -28.62 -37.92
C ASP A 237 -7.21 -27.93 -37.76
N ASP A 238 -6.54 -27.56 -38.86
CA ASP A 238 -5.22 -26.91 -38.82
C ASP A 238 -5.31 -25.36 -38.75
N LEU A 239 -6.51 -24.78 -38.93
CA LEU A 239 -6.70 -23.31 -38.98
C LEU A 239 -6.92 -22.66 -37.61
N GLU A 240 -7.48 -23.39 -36.63
CA GLU A 240 -7.65 -22.86 -35.27
C GLU A 240 -6.33 -22.68 -34.54
N GLU A 241 -5.36 -23.58 -34.76
CA GLU A 241 -4.03 -23.50 -34.14
C GLU A 241 -3.17 -22.39 -34.77
N ILE A 242 -3.34 -22.12 -36.07
CA ILE A 242 -2.66 -21.02 -36.77
C ILE A 242 -3.25 -19.66 -36.37
N ASN A 243 -4.58 -19.56 -36.21
CA ASN A 243 -5.25 -18.33 -35.78
C ASN A 243 -4.95 -17.99 -34.31
N LEU A 244 -4.87 -18.98 -33.41
CA LEU A 244 -4.48 -18.74 -32.01
C LEU A 244 -3.02 -18.27 -31.87
N ASN A 245 -2.13 -18.72 -32.76
CA ASN A 245 -0.73 -18.33 -32.76
C ASN A 245 -0.51 -16.93 -33.39
N LEU A 246 -1.27 -16.58 -34.43
CA LEU A 246 -1.27 -15.22 -34.99
C LEU A 246 -1.90 -14.19 -34.03
N GLU A 247 -2.97 -14.55 -33.32
CA GLU A 247 -3.58 -13.69 -32.30
C GLU A 247 -2.64 -13.42 -31.12
N LYS A 248 -1.92 -14.45 -30.65
CA LYS A 248 -0.92 -14.29 -29.59
C LYS A 248 0.24 -13.40 -30.04
N GLU A 249 0.73 -13.54 -31.27
CA GLU A 249 1.81 -12.69 -31.78
C GLU A 249 1.40 -11.24 -32.01
N VAL A 250 0.20 -10.97 -32.54
CA VAL A 250 -0.26 -9.61 -32.85
C VAL A 250 -0.67 -8.85 -31.58
N VAL A 251 -1.26 -9.54 -30.59
CA VAL A 251 -1.60 -8.96 -29.28
C VAL A 251 -0.35 -8.71 -28.45
N GLN A 252 0.66 -9.61 -28.49
CA GLN A 252 1.96 -9.36 -27.85
C GLN A 252 2.74 -8.24 -28.53
N LYS A 253 2.80 -8.18 -29.87
CA LYS A 253 3.51 -7.12 -30.60
C LYS A 253 2.85 -5.74 -30.45
N LYS A 254 1.51 -5.66 -30.34
CA LYS A 254 0.80 -4.39 -30.11
C LYS A 254 0.83 -3.96 -28.64
N SER A 255 0.78 -4.90 -27.68
CA SER A 255 0.98 -4.61 -26.26
C SER A 255 2.41 -4.15 -25.96
N ALA A 256 3.41 -4.66 -26.68
CA ALA A 256 4.80 -4.22 -26.56
C ALA A 256 5.02 -2.80 -27.14
N LYS A 257 4.29 -2.44 -28.21
CA LYS A 257 4.42 -1.13 -28.89
C LYS A 257 3.61 0.00 -28.25
N PHE A 258 2.62 -0.33 -27.42
CA PHE A 258 1.82 0.63 -26.65
C PHE A 258 2.34 0.83 -25.22
N ARG A 259 3.10 -0.13 -24.67
CA ARG A 259 3.83 0.03 -23.39
C ARG A 259 4.99 1.02 -23.51
N SER A 260 5.65 1.09 -24.67
CA SER A 260 6.79 1.98 -24.92
C SER A 260 6.47 3.48 -25.02
N LEU A 261 5.24 3.91 -24.75
CA LEU A 261 4.80 5.30 -24.90
C LEU A 261 4.33 5.95 -23.58
N VAL A 262 4.41 5.24 -22.45
CA VAL A 262 4.00 5.73 -21.12
C VAL A 262 5.11 5.40 -20.10
N ASP A 263 6.01 6.36 -19.84
CA ASP A 263 6.99 6.41 -18.71
C ASP A 263 7.83 5.15 -18.38
N ASP A 264 8.34 4.46 -19.41
CA ASP A 264 9.02 3.15 -19.31
C ASP A 264 10.38 3.10 -18.56
N ASN A 265 10.77 4.12 -17.78
CA ASN A 265 12.06 4.09 -17.05
C ASN A 265 11.97 4.42 -15.55
N ILE A 266 10.78 4.65 -15.00
CA ILE A 266 10.64 4.95 -13.56
C ILE A 266 10.60 3.64 -12.77
N ASP A 267 11.71 3.32 -12.12
CA ASP A 267 11.84 2.19 -11.19
C ASP A 267 11.59 2.64 -9.75
N LYS A 268 11.10 1.72 -8.91
CA LYS A 268 10.98 1.91 -7.45
C LYS A 268 11.92 0.96 -6.73
N CYS A 269 12.77 1.45 -5.85
CA CYS A 269 13.58 0.63 -4.95
C CYS A 269 13.26 0.92 -3.47
N THR A 270 13.41 -0.11 -2.64
CA THR A 270 13.32 0.01 -1.19
C THR A 270 14.65 -0.38 -0.54
N LEU A 271 15.22 0.55 0.23
CA LEU A 271 16.51 0.41 0.88
C LEU A 271 16.30 0.35 2.40
N SER A 272 16.96 -0.57 3.10
CA SER A 272 17.13 -0.46 4.55
C SER A 272 18.18 0.60 4.83
N VAL A 273 17.91 1.50 5.76
CA VAL A 273 18.85 2.55 6.17
C VAL A 273 19.04 2.47 7.68
N GLU A 274 20.23 2.09 8.11
CA GLU A 274 20.58 1.97 9.52
C GLU A 274 21.25 3.24 10.06
N GLY A 275 21.07 3.48 11.37
CA GLY A 275 21.69 4.61 12.08
C GLY A 275 20.84 5.89 12.12
N MET A 276 19.65 5.90 11.51
CA MET A 276 18.69 6.98 11.69
C MET A 276 18.11 6.95 13.11
N THR A 277 18.22 8.05 13.84
CA THR A 277 17.76 8.14 15.25
C THR A 277 16.69 9.21 15.47
N CYS A 278 16.51 10.10 14.51
CA CYS A 278 15.67 11.28 14.65
C CYS A 278 15.08 11.70 13.31
N THR A 279 14.00 12.48 13.37
CA THR A 279 13.32 13.05 12.19
C THR A 279 14.21 14.01 11.40
N SER A 280 15.24 14.61 12.02
CA SER A 280 16.24 15.41 11.31
C SER A 280 17.15 14.56 10.41
N CYS A 281 17.47 13.31 10.78
CA CYS A 281 18.16 12.37 9.89
C CYS A 281 17.33 12.07 8.64
N VAL A 282 16.01 11.84 8.81
CA VAL A 282 15.06 11.59 7.70
C VAL A 282 15.06 12.75 6.72
N ALA A 283 14.81 13.96 7.21
CA ALA A 283 14.78 15.15 6.37
C ALA A 283 16.14 15.42 5.71
N TYR A 284 17.25 15.07 6.35
CA TYR A 284 18.58 15.20 5.76
C TYR A 284 18.79 14.24 4.59
N ILE A 285 18.32 12.99 4.71
CA ILE A 285 18.40 11.99 3.65
C ILE A 285 17.49 12.41 2.47
N GLU A 286 16.23 12.73 2.73
CA GLU A 286 15.26 13.15 1.70
C GLU A 286 15.75 14.37 0.91
N ARG A 287 16.31 15.38 1.58
CA ARG A 287 16.83 16.59 0.94
C ARG A 287 18.09 16.37 0.10
N ASN A 288 18.97 15.42 0.48
CA ASN A 288 20.21 15.18 -0.27
C ASN A 288 19.98 14.20 -1.41
N ILE A 289 19.19 13.14 -1.19
CA ILE A 289 18.83 12.19 -2.24
C ILE A 289 17.89 12.86 -3.26
N GLY A 290 16.88 13.59 -2.82
CA GLY A 290 15.92 14.25 -3.73
C GLY A 290 16.53 15.34 -4.62
N LYS A 291 17.79 15.73 -4.41
CA LYS A 291 18.55 16.64 -5.29
C LYS A 291 19.34 15.92 -6.38
N LEU A 292 19.45 14.60 -6.33
CA LEU A 292 20.17 13.83 -7.35
C LEU A 292 19.35 13.81 -8.64
N ASN A 293 20.03 14.01 -9.77
CA ASN A 293 19.39 13.95 -11.08
C ASN A 293 18.89 12.52 -11.33
N GLY A 294 17.63 12.39 -11.74
CA GLY A 294 17.00 11.09 -11.98
C GLY A 294 16.20 10.54 -10.80
N ILE A 295 15.99 11.29 -9.73
CA ILE A 295 15.12 10.87 -8.61
C ILE A 295 13.81 11.66 -8.65
N ASN A 296 12.69 10.96 -8.75
CA ASN A 296 11.35 11.56 -8.82
C ASN A 296 10.76 11.79 -7.41
N SER A 297 10.93 10.82 -6.51
CA SER A 297 10.42 10.92 -5.13
C SER A 297 11.25 10.07 -4.17
N VAL A 298 11.36 10.54 -2.93
CA VAL A 298 12.07 9.85 -1.83
C VAL A 298 11.20 9.97 -0.60
N THR A 299 10.87 8.83 0.02
CA THR A 299 10.13 8.78 1.27
C THR A 299 10.90 7.92 2.26
N VAL A 300 11.24 8.46 3.44
CA VAL A 300 12.00 7.70 4.45
C VAL A 300 11.14 7.45 5.69
N ALA A 301 10.91 6.18 6.00
CA ALA A 301 10.17 5.75 7.17
C ALA A 301 11.13 5.47 8.34
N LEU A 302 11.25 6.40 9.28
CA LEU A 302 12.07 6.24 10.51
C LEU A 302 11.68 5.00 11.30
N MET A 303 10.38 4.72 11.42
CA MET A 303 9.87 3.58 12.21
C MET A 303 10.19 2.23 11.56
N ALA A 304 10.27 2.18 10.22
CA ALA A 304 10.59 0.95 9.50
C ALA A 304 12.10 0.80 9.22
N SER A 305 12.91 1.84 9.47
CA SER A 305 14.31 1.94 9.01
C SER A 305 14.45 1.71 7.51
N LYS A 306 13.49 2.21 6.72
CA LYS A 306 13.44 2.03 5.26
C LYS A 306 13.35 3.36 4.53
N ALA A 307 13.94 3.41 3.34
CA ALA A 307 13.77 4.47 2.36
C ALA A 307 13.16 3.87 1.09
N GLU A 308 12.06 4.46 0.63
CA GLU A 308 11.45 4.16 -0.67
C GLU A 308 11.82 5.27 -1.65
N ILE A 309 12.41 4.90 -2.78
CA ILE A 309 12.92 5.83 -3.78
C ILE A 309 12.36 5.43 -5.14
N THR A 310 11.73 6.38 -5.83
CA THR A 310 11.35 6.24 -7.24
C THR A 310 12.35 7.02 -8.08
N TYR A 311 13.05 6.34 -8.99
CA TYR A 311 14.13 6.90 -9.78
C TYR A 311 14.06 6.43 -11.22
N ASP A 312 14.66 7.19 -12.13
CA ASP A 312 14.82 6.83 -13.52
C ASP A 312 16.06 5.94 -13.69
N SER A 313 15.84 4.68 -14.11
CA SER A 313 16.87 3.65 -14.26
C SER A 313 17.95 4.03 -15.28
N ASN A 314 17.63 4.91 -16.24
CA ASN A 314 18.57 5.35 -17.27
C ASN A 314 19.53 6.44 -16.77
N LEU A 315 19.13 7.21 -15.75
CA LEU A 315 19.90 8.34 -15.25
C LEU A 315 20.74 7.98 -14.03
N ILE A 316 20.24 7.12 -13.15
CA ILE A 316 20.93 6.76 -11.91
C ILE A 316 20.77 5.28 -11.57
N GLY A 317 21.87 4.62 -11.23
CA GLY A 317 21.86 3.23 -10.78
C GLY A 317 21.59 3.10 -9.28
N ILE A 318 20.95 1.99 -8.87
CA ILE A 318 20.73 1.65 -7.45
C ILE A 318 22.03 1.69 -6.63
N SER A 319 23.12 1.15 -7.19
CA SER A 319 24.43 1.11 -6.53
C SER A 319 24.96 2.51 -6.24
N GLU A 320 24.68 3.49 -7.12
CA GLU A 320 25.04 4.89 -6.90
C GLU A 320 24.22 5.49 -5.76
N ILE A 321 22.91 5.22 -5.69
CA ILE A 321 22.04 5.66 -4.59
C ILE A 321 22.57 5.14 -3.24
N ILE A 322 22.88 3.84 -3.16
CA ILE A 322 23.44 3.21 -1.95
C ILE A 322 24.77 3.85 -1.55
N GLN A 323 25.65 4.11 -2.52
CA GLN A 323 26.92 4.80 -2.27
C GLN A 323 26.72 6.23 -1.76
N LYS A 324 25.74 6.97 -2.29
CA LYS A 324 25.41 8.32 -1.81
C LYS A 324 24.87 8.29 -0.38
N ILE A 325 24.00 7.36 -0.03
CA ILE A 325 23.51 7.20 1.35
C ILE A 325 24.64 6.83 2.30
N SER A 326 25.51 5.91 1.88
CA SER A 326 26.72 5.54 2.61
C SER A 326 27.67 6.72 2.81
N ALA A 327 27.81 7.59 1.80
CA ALA A 327 28.60 8.82 1.88
C ALA A 327 28.00 9.86 2.84
N LEU A 328 26.67 9.88 3.03
CA LEU A 328 26.01 10.70 4.04
C LEU A 328 26.24 10.16 5.48
N GLY A 329 26.80 8.96 5.62
CA GLY A 329 27.16 8.34 6.89
C GLY A 329 26.14 7.33 7.42
N TYR A 330 25.21 6.88 6.58
CA TYR A 330 24.20 5.86 6.95
C TYR A 330 24.49 4.57 6.20
N HIS A 331 24.47 3.43 6.90
CA HIS A 331 24.61 2.13 6.24
C HIS A 331 23.31 1.82 5.51
N SER A 332 23.39 1.43 4.24
CA SER A 332 22.20 1.13 3.44
C SER A 332 22.35 -0.13 2.61
N GLU A 333 21.32 -0.99 2.64
CA GLU A 333 21.25 -2.23 1.87
C GLU A 333 19.93 -2.29 1.11
N LEU A 334 19.88 -3.05 0.02
CA LEU A 334 18.66 -3.19 -0.76
C LEU A 334 17.76 -4.29 -0.19
N ILE A 335 16.51 -3.94 0.12
CA ILE A 335 15.51 -4.92 0.60
C ILE A 335 14.73 -5.50 -0.58
N ASP A 336 14.23 -4.64 -1.47
CA ASP A 336 13.33 -5.03 -2.55
C ASP A 336 13.39 -4.05 -3.73
N ASN A 337 13.49 -4.60 -4.94
CA ASN A 337 13.31 -3.85 -6.18
C ASN A 337 11.82 -3.96 -6.53
N GLY A 338 11.08 -2.87 -6.38
CA GLY A 338 9.62 -2.82 -6.51
C GLY A 338 9.05 -3.17 -7.89
N PHE A 339 9.88 -3.66 -8.83
CA PHE A 339 9.49 -4.08 -10.17
C PHE A 339 10.17 -5.37 -10.68
N SER A 340 11.03 -6.01 -9.89
CA SER A 340 11.51 -7.32 -10.32
C SER A 340 10.48 -8.39 -9.99
N ASN A 341 10.06 -9.18 -10.97
CA ASN A 341 9.34 -10.45 -10.76
C ASN A 341 10.18 -11.48 -9.96
N HIS A 342 11.27 -11.06 -9.32
CA HIS A 342 12.24 -11.89 -8.63
C HIS A 342 11.96 -11.79 -7.13
N SER A 343 11.62 -12.92 -6.52
CA SER A 343 11.51 -13.06 -5.08
C SER A 343 12.79 -13.67 -4.53
N LYS A 344 13.34 -13.06 -3.49
CA LYS A 344 14.50 -13.58 -2.76
C LYS A 344 14.05 -14.37 -1.54
N ILE A 345 14.53 -15.61 -1.43
CA ILE A 345 14.27 -16.50 -0.30
C ILE A 345 15.58 -16.95 0.34
N THR A 346 15.57 -17.06 1.66
CA THR A 346 16.70 -17.57 2.44
C THR A 346 16.31 -18.88 3.10
N LEU A 347 17.03 -19.95 2.75
CA LEU A 347 16.80 -21.31 3.22
C LEU A 347 17.99 -21.74 4.08
N LYS A 348 17.72 -22.34 5.24
CA LYS A 348 18.74 -23.01 6.04
C LYS A 348 18.80 -24.48 5.64
N ILE A 349 19.96 -24.92 5.15
CA ILE A 349 20.18 -26.28 4.67
C ILE A 349 21.01 -27.04 5.72
N ASN A 350 20.44 -28.06 6.34
CA ASN A 350 21.19 -28.91 7.27
C ASN A 350 21.85 -30.08 6.52
N GLY A 351 23.01 -30.52 7.02
CA GLY A 351 23.77 -31.65 6.46
C GLY A 351 24.86 -31.27 5.45
N MET A 352 25.08 -29.96 5.22
CA MET A 352 26.18 -29.49 4.36
C MET A 352 27.50 -29.45 5.12
N SER A 353 28.45 -30.31 4.75
CA SER A 353 29.74 -30.45 5.44
C SER A 353 30.95 -30.01 4.62
N SER A 354 30.82 -29.86 3.30
CA SER A 354 31.94 -29.53 2.41
C SER A 354 31.56 -28.52 1.33
N SER A 355 32.55 -27.83 0.77
CA SER A 355 32.38 -26.92 -0.38
C SER A 355 31.85 -27.64 -1.62
N ASN A 356 32.17 -28.92 -1.78
CA ASN A 356 31.64 -29.72 -2.90
C ASN A 356 30.13 -29.95 -2.75
N CYS A 357 29.63 -30.10 -1.52
CA CYS A 357 28.20 -30.17 -1.25
C CYS A 357 27.50 -28.86 -1.62
N SER A 358 28.07 -27.69 -1.27
CA SER A 358 27.48 -26.39 -1.61
C SER A 358 27.42 -26.16 -3.11
N SER A 359 28.52 -26.38 -3.83
CA SER A 359 28.54 -26.18 -5.28
C SER A 359 27.62 -27.15 -6.01
N ARG A 360 27.44 -28.38 -5.49
CA ARG A 360 26.49 -29.36 -6.07
C ARG A 360 25.05 -28.90 -5.92
N VAL A 361 24.65 -28.42 -4.74
CA VAL A 361 23.29 -27.91 -4.50
C VAL A 361 23.05 -26.65 -5.34
N GLU A 362 23.99 -25.71 -5.35
CA GLU A 362 23.93 -24.47 -6.12
C GLU A 362 23.76 -24.73 -7.63
N SER A 363 24.59 -25.61 -8.20
CA SER A 363 24.50 -25.96 -9.63
C SER A 363 23.16 -26.61 -9.99
N HIS A 364 22.61 -27.44 -9.09
CA HIS A 364 21.36 -28.16 -9.33
C HIS A 364 20.13 -27.26 -9.21
N ILE A 365 20.22 -26.23 -8.35
CA ILE A 365 19.19 -25.19 -8.20
C ILE A 365 19.23 -24.27 -9.43
N ILE A 366 20.40 -23.73 -9.81
CA ILE A 366 20.53 -22.81 -10.96
C ILE A 366 20.08 -23.47 -12.28
N ALA A 367 20.24 -24.78 -12.43
CA ALA A 367 19.80 -25.51 -13.62
C ALA A 367 18.27 -25.52 -13.82
N ARG A 368 17.46 -25.12 -12.82
CA ARG A 368 16.00 -25.16 -12.88
C ARG A 368 15.44 -23.88 -13.49
N LYS A 369 14.41 -24.05 -14.31
CA LYS A 369 13.71 -22.92 -14.95
C LYS A 369 13.07 -22.04 -13.88
N GLY A 370 13.27 -20.73 -13.98
CA GLY A 370 12.70 -19.74 -13.06
C GLY A 370 13.62 -19.34 -11.90
N ILE A 371 14.85 -19.84 -11.84
CA ILE A 371 15.87 -19.39 -10.87
C ILE A 371 16.91 -18.55 -11.61
N GLU A 372 17.24 -17.37 -11.09
CA GLU A 372 18.18 -16.44 -11.74
C GLU A 372 19.52 -16.46 -11.03
N SER A 373 19.49 -16.51 -9.70
CA SER A 373 20.69 -16.58 -8.89
C SER A 373 20.45 -17.48 -7.67
N CYS A 374 21.48 -18.24 -7.30
CA CYS A 374 21.54 -18.99 -6.06
C CYS A 374 22.94 -18.79 -5.49
N SER A 375 23.04 -18.43 -4.22
CA SER A 375 24.31 -18.35 -3.51
C SER A 375 24.18 -19.11 -2.19
N ILE A 376 25.18 -19.91 -1.84
CA ILE A 376 25.16 -20.72 -0.62
C ILE A 376 26.38 -20.41 0.23
N SER A 377 26.14 -19.98 1.47
CA SER A 377 27.18 -19.72 2.46
C SER A 377 27.36 -20.95 3.35
N LEU A 378 28.42 -21.72 3.12
CA LEU A 378 28.75 -22.91 3.92
C LEU A 378 28.96 -22.56 5.41
N ALA A 379 29.52 -21.38 5.70
CA ALA A 379 29.79 -20.92 7.07
C ALA A 379 28.53 -20.74 7.91
N THR A 380 27.44 -20.27 7.28
CA THR A 380 26.14 -20.06 7.95
C THR A 380 25.14 -21.17 7.67
N SER A 381 25.45 -22.09 6.75
CA SER A 381 24.52 -23.10 6.20
C SER A 381 23.24 -22.46 5.62
N LEU A 382 23.36 -21.24 5.09
CA LEU A 382 22.26 -20.49 4.47
C LEU A 382 22.42 -20.45 2.96
N ALA A 383 21.34 -20.70 2.24
CA ALA A 383 21.19 -20.53 0.81
C ALA A 383 20.26 -19.35 0.52
N SER A 384 20.74 -18.40 -0.27
CA SER A 384 19.95 -17.29 -0.80
C SER A 384 19.61 -17.58 -2.26
N VAL A 385 18.32 -17.74 -2.57
CA VAL A 385 17.83 -18.05 -3.91
C VAL A 385 16.95 -16.91 -4.41
N GLU A 386 17.24 -16.41 -5.60
CA GLU A 386 16.40 -15.45 -6.32
C GLU A 386 15.69 -16.21 -7.44
N TYR A 387 14.35 -16.19 -7.37
CA TYR A 387 13.52 -16.95 -8.27
C TYR A 387 12.30 -16.12 -8.70
N THR A 388 11.77 -16.44 -9.88
CA THR A 388 10.53 -15.86 -10.37
C THR A 388 9.33 -16.68 -9.87
N PRO A 389 8.42 -16.13 -9.02
CA PRO A 389 7.30 -16.87 -8.44
C PRO A 389 6.29 -17.43 -9.44
N ALA A 390 6.30 -16.97 -10.68
CA ALA A 390 5.42 -17.47 -11.73
C ALA A 390 5.81 -18.88 -12.22
N PHE A 391 7.08 -19.28 -12.07
CA PHE A 391 7.59 -20.55 -12.59
C PHE A 391 7.89 -21.57 -11.50
N ILE A 392 8.42 -21.13 -10.36
CA ILE A 392 8.81 -22.00 -9.25
C ILE A 392 8.47 -21.31 -7.94
N GLY A 393 8.07 -22.07 -6.92
CA GLY A 393 7.86 -21.52 -5.58
C GLY A 393 8.76 -22.16 -4.52
N PRO A 394 8.74 -21.62 -3.28
CA PRO A 394 9.58 -22.06 -2.16
C PRO A 394 9.54 -23.56 -1.90
N ARG A 395 8.33 -24.14 -1.91
CA ARG A 395 8.08 -25.56 -1.69
C ARG A 395 8.78 -26.45 -2.70
N ASP A 396 8.90 -26.04 -3.96
CA ASP A 396 9.55 -26.83 -4.99
C ASP A 396 11.07 -26.76 -4.87
N ILE A 397 11.60 -25.60 -4.48
CA ILE A 397 13.03 -25.44 -4.18
C ILE A 397 13.43 -26.35 -3.02
N ILE A 398 12.62 -26.41 -1.95
CA ILE A 398 12.86 -27.29 -0.81
C ILE A 398 12.82 -28.76 -1.24
N LYS A 399 11.82 -29.17 -2.02
CA LYS A 399 11.74 -30.55 -2.56
C LYS A 399 12.99 -30.91 -3.36
N ILE A 400 13.50 -30.00 -4.20
CA ILE A 400 14.72 -30.24 -4.99
C ILE A 400 15.94 -30.45 -4.08
N ILE A 401 16.02 -29.74 -2.95
CA ILE A 401 17.10 -29.91 -1.98
C ILE A 401 16.94 -31.23 -1.20
N GLU A 402 15.70 -31.59 -0.85
CA GLU A 402 15.36 -32.88 -0.21
C GLU A 402 15.67 -34.07 -1.12
N ASP A 403 15.40 -33.96 -2.42
CA ASP A 403 15.72 -34.98 -3.44
C ASP A 403 17.23 -35.20 -3.56
N LEU A 404 18.06 -34.20 -3.24
CA LEU A 404 19.52 -34.32 -3.17
C LEU A 404 20.01 -34.95 -1.85
N GLY A 405 19.12 -35.19 -0.89
CA GLY A 405 19.41 -35.78 0.41
C GLY A 405 19.71 -34.78 1.53
N TYR A 406 19.40 -33.50 1.35
CA TYR A 406 19.60 -32.47 2.38
C TYR A 406 18.26 -31.94 2.90
N SER A 407 18.15 -31.65 4.19
CA SER A 407 16.94 -31.05 4.76
C SER A 407 17.04 -29.52 4.70
N ALA A 408 16.09 -28.87 4.03
CA ALA A 408 16.00 -27.40 3.95
C ALA A 408 14.82 -26.87 4.77
N THR A 409 15.04 -25.80 5.52
CA THR A 409 14.00 -25.09 6.28
C THR A 409 14.00 -23.62 5.90
N LEU A 410 12.83 -22.99 5.85
CA LEU A 410 12.74 -21.53 5.65
C LEU A 410 13.32 -20.83 6.87
N VAL A 411 14.15 -19.81 6.65
CA VAL A 411 14.49 -18.89 7.72
C VAL A 411 13.29 -18.01 7.96
N ASN A 412 12.50 -18.36 8.97
CA ASN A 412 11.25 -17.67 9.32
C ASN A 412 11.54 -16.17 9.48
N ARG A 413 10.78 -15.31 8.79
CA ARG A 413 10.88 -13.85 8.93
C ARG A 413 10.29 -13.33 10.26
N ASP A 414 10.36 -14.12 11.33
CA ASP A 414 9.95 -13.73 12.68
C ASP A 414 10.76 -12.53 13.21
N ASP A 415 11.89 -12.18 12.57
CA ASP A 415 12.63 -10.95 12.85
C ASP A 415 11.79 -9.69 12.66
N ARG A 416 10.74 -9.70 11.81
CA ARG A 416 9.81 -8.56 11.69
C ARG A 416 9.14 -8.20 13.02
N VAL A 417 8.86 -9.19 13.86
CA VAL A 417 8.28 -8.97 15.19
C VAL A 417 9.32 -8.39 16.15
N LYS A 418 10.60 -8.70 15.94
CA LYS A 418 11.69 -8.19 16.77
C LYS A 418 11.88 -6.67 16.63
N TYR A 419 11.66 -6.10 15.44
CA TYR A 419 11.70 -4.64 15.24
C TYR A 419 10.59 -3.90 15.98
N LEU A 420 9.45 -4.55 16.22
CA LEU A 420 8.34 -3.95 16.98
C LEU A 420 8.57 -4.04 18.50
N ASP A 421 9.51 -4.86 18.94
CA ASP A 421 9.79 -5.03 20.36
C ASP A 421 10.72 -3.92 20.88
N HIS A 422 10.12 -2.79 21.25
CA HIS A 422 10.83 -1.69 21.93
C HIS A 422 11.24 -2.03 23.38
N SER A 423 11.10 -3.28 23.83
CA SER A 423 11.46 -3.69 25.20
C SER A 423 12.94 -3.40 25.53
N GLU A 424 13.85 -3.63 24.57
CA GLU A 424 15.28 -3.40 24.74
C GLU A 424 15.60 -1.90 24.93
N GLU A 425 14.97 -1.03 24.15
CA GLU A 425 15.15 0.42 24.26
C GLU A 425 14.60 0.95 25.60
N VAL A 426 13.43 0.46 26.02
CA VAL A 426 12.84 0.81 27.31
C VAL A 426 13.77 0.37 28.45
N ALA A 427 14.35 -0.83 28.38
CA ALA A 427 15.27 -1.34 29.39
C ALA A 427 16.57 -0.52 29.45
N LYS A 428 17.11 -0.10 28.30
CA LYS A 428 18.29 0.78 28.19
C LYS A 428 18.06 2.11 28.91
N TRP A 429 16.95 2.78 28.61
CA TRP A 429 16.60 4.05 29.27
C TRP A 429 16.28 3.87 30.76
N MET A 430 15.65 2.76 31.14
CA MET A 430 15.42 2.43 32.55
C MET A 430 16.73 2.22 33.31
N LYS A 431 17.75 1.60 32.71
CA LYS A 431 19.07 1.47 33.34
C LYS A 431 19.76 2.83 33.51
N SER A 432 19.74 3.68 32.48
CA SER A 432 20.29 5.04 32.56
C SER A 432 19.59 5.89 33.63
N PHE A 433 18.25 5.85 33.67
CA PHE A 433 17.45 6.53 34.67
C PHE A 433 17.75 6.03 36.08
N ARG A 434 17.82 4.70 36.30
CA ARG A 434 18.14 4.13 37.62
C ARG A 434 19.52 4.57 38.12
N ILE A 435 20.54 4.54 37.26
CA ILE A 435 21.89 4.99 37.63
C ILE A 435 21.85 6.48 38.00
N SER A 436 21.24 7.30 37.14
CA SER A 436 21.13 8.74 37.38
C SER A 436 20.34 9.06 38.65
N LEU A 437 19.30 8.29 38.96
CA LEU A 437 18.48 8.46 40.17
C LEU A 437 19.25 8.08 41.44
N ILE A 438 20.01 6.97 41.42
CA ILE A 438 20.78 6.49 42.57
C ILE A 438 21.82 7.52 43.03
N PHE A 439 22.50 8.17 42.08
CA PHE A 439 23.49 9.20 42.40
C PHE A 439 22.89 10.62 42.48
N GLY A 440 21.79 10.88 41.77
CA GLY A 440 21.12 12.18 41.76
C GLY A 440 20.35 12.49 43.04
N ILE A 441 19.74 11.49 43.69
CA ILE A 441 19.06 11.68 44.98
C ILE A 441 20.05 12.17 46.06
N PRO A 442 21.21 11.53 46.28
CA PRO A 442 22.19 12.04 47.23
C PRO A 442 22.71 13.45 46.89
N VAL A 443 22.88 13.80 45.60
CA VAL A 443 23.23 15.18 45.20
C VAL A 443 22.16 16.18 45.65
N MET A 444 20.88 15.87 45.41
CA MET A 444 19.76 16.69 45.88
C MET A 444 19.74 16.80 47.41
N ILE A 445 19.97 15.71 48.13
CA ILE A 445 20.01 15.70 49.60
C ILE A 445 21.17 16.55 50.12
N ILE A 446 22.37 16.42 49.54
CA ILE A 446 23.55 17.20 49.91
C ILE A 446 23.28 18.69 49.69
N MET A 447 22.72 19.06 48.54
CA MET A 447 22.35 20.43 48.24
C MET A 447 21.39 21.01 49.28
N VAL A 448 20.30 20.29 49.59
CA VAL A 448 19.32 20.72 50.60
C VAL A 448 19.94 20.77 52.00
N TYR A 449 20.76 19.79 52.37
CA TYR A 449 21.39 19.70 53.67
C TYR A 449 22.37 20.86 53.92
N PHE A 450 23.30 21.11 52.99
CA PHE A 450 24.26 22.20 53.16
C PHE A 450 23.61 23.58 53.05
N HIS A 451 22.62 23.74 52.16
CA HIS A 451 21.93 25.02 52.00
C HIS A 451 21.01 25.36 53.18
N TRP A 452 20.17 24.41 53.63
CA TRP A 452 19.18 24.67 54.67
C TRP A 452 19.78 24.54 56.08
N LEU A 453 20.50 23.45 56.34
CA LEU A 453 20.87 23.05 57.70
C LEU A 453 22.16 23.74 58.19
N HIS A 454 23.10 24.02 57.29
CA HIS A 454 24.41 24.57 57.67
C HIS A 454 24.60 26.06 57.31
N HIS A 455 23.63 26.74 56.69
CA HIS A 455 23.66 28.19 56.38
C HIS A 455 25.06 28.68 55.90
N THR A 456 25.76 27.85 55.11
CA THR A 456 27.19 28.04 54.82
C THR A 456 27.47 29.31 54.02
N HIS A 457 26.44 29.93 53.43
CA HIS A 457 26.59 31.18 52.70
C HIS A 457 26.93 32.39 53.57
N SER A 458 26.67 32.38 54.89
CA SER A 458 26.92 33.57 55.73
C SER A 458 28.21 33.52 56.56
N ASN A 459 28.80 32.35 56.80
CA ASN A 459 29.95 32.23 57.70
C ASN A 459 31.08 31.38 57.07
N PRO A 460 32.16 32.00 56.53
CA PRO A 460 33.31 31.28 55.98
C PRO A 460 34.08 30.49 57.05
N SER A 461 33.83 30.73 58.34
CA SER A 461 34.57 30.14 59.47
C SER A 461 34.29 28.65 59.73
N HIS A 462 33.20 28.08 59.19
CA HIS A 462 32.88 26.66 59.37
C HIS A 462 33.12 25.79 58.12
N GLN A 463 33.80 26.31 57.11
CA GLN A 463 34.26 25.47 56.01
C GLN A 463 35.44 24.64 56.53
N ILE A 464 35.23 23.33 56.72
CA ILE A 464 36.27 22.40 57.17
C ILE A 464 37.02 21.91 55.92
N PRO A 465 38.24 22.38 55.62
CA PRO A 465 39.05 21.80 54.54
C PRO A 465 39.59 20.44 55.01
N ILE A 466 39.16 19.33 54.39
CA ILE A 466 39.57 17.99 54.86
C ILE A 466 40.93 17.54 54.29
N PHE A 467 41.26 17.89 53.05
CA PHE A 467 42.46 17.36 52.38
C PHE A 467 43.39 18.42 51.79
N PHE A 468 42.86 19.51 51.24
CA PHE A 468 43.66 20.61 50.67
C PHE A 468 43.03 21.96 51.05
N PRO A 469 43.83 23.00 51.32
CA PRO A 469 43.29 24.35 51.42
C PRO A 469 42.62 24.71 50.08
N ALA A 470 41.31 25.02 50.14
CA ALA A 470 40.36 25.40 49.06
C ALA A 470 39.25 24.38 48.71
N ILE A 471 39.37 23.09 49.03
CA ILE A 471 38.30 22.09 48.76
C ILE A 471 37.44 21.92 50.01
N SER A 472 36.22 22.45 49.97
CA SER A 472 35.18 22.16 50.94
C SER A 472 34.56 20.78 50.70
N LEU A 473 34.11 20.14 51.79
CA LEU A 473 33.54 18.78 51.79
C LEU A 473 32.37 18.66 50.80
N ASP A 474 31.49 19.65 50.77
CA ASP A 474 30.32 19.72 49.89
C ASP A 474 30.72 19.67 48.40
N ASN A 475 31.65 20.51 47.97
CA ASN A 475 32.13 20.55 46.59
C ASN A 475 32.83 19.25 46.19
N LEU A 476 33.59 18.62 47.09
CA LEU A 476 34.21 17.33 46.83
C LEU A 476 33.18 16.21 46.64
N LEU A 477 32.17 16.15 47.51
CA LEU A 477 31.08 15.18 47.37
C LEU A 477 30.29 15.42 46.10
N LEU A 478 29.91 16.67 45.81
CA LEU A 478 29.18 17.02 44.59
C LEU A 478 29.99 16.66 43.35
N LEU A 479 31.30 16.88 43.33
CA LEU A 479 32.17 16.44 42.25
C LEU A 479 32.12 14.91 42.10
N ILE A 480 32.39 14.15 43.17
CA ILE A 480 32.43 12.67 43.14
C ILE A 480 31.10 12.06 42.71
N LEU A 481 29.97 12.64 43.11
CA LEU A 481 28.65 12.12 42.76
C LEU A 481 28.16 12.58 41.39
N SER A 482 28.55 13.78 40.94
CA SER A 482 28.16 14.29 39.63
C SER A 482 28.95 13.63 38.49
N THR A 483 30.22 13.29 38.68
CA THR A 483 31.06 12.68 37.62
C THR A 483 30.49 11.37 37.05
N PRO A 484 30.04 10.38 37.87
CA PRO A 484 29.45 9.15 37.36
C PRO A 484 28.15 9.40 36.59
N ILE A 485 27.33 10.36 37.01
CA ILE A 485 26.07 10.68 36.31
C ILE A 485 26.40 11.31 34.95
N GLN A 486 27.33 12.26 34.90
CA GLN A 486 27.74 12.92 33.67
C GLN A 486 28.34 11.92 32.66
N ILE A 487 29.21 11.02 33.11
CA ILE A 487 29.90 10.09 32.22
C ILE A 487 29.02 8.88 31.85
N ILE A 488 28.41 8.22 32.85
CA ILE A 488 27.69 6.96 32.65
C ILE A 488 26.24 7.22 32.24
N GLY A 489 25.52 8.06 32.99
CA GLY A 489 24.15 8.45 32.68
C GLY A 489 24.06 9.29 31.40
N GLY A 490 25.02 10.21 31.23
CA GLY A 490 25.14 11.09 30.06
C GLY A 490 25.61 10.40 28.78
N ARG A 491 26.23 9.20 28.83
CA ARG A 491 26.85 8.54 27.68
C ARG A 491 25.96 8.49 26.44
N TYR A 492 24.69 8.14 26.63
CA TYR A 492 23.74 8.00 25.52
C TYR A 492 23.38 9.33 24.86
N PHE A 493 23.40 10.42 25.62
CA PHE A 493 23.19 11.77 25.08
C PHE A 493 24.43 12.23 24.31
N TYR A 494 25.63 12.00 24.85
CA TYR A 494 26.88 12.33 24.15
C TYR A 494 27.00 11.64 22.79
N GLU A 495 26.67 10.35 22.71
CA GLU A 495 26.75 9.60 21.45
C GLU A 495 25.77 10.14 20.39
N GLN A 496 24.53 10.45 20.78
CA GLN A 496 23.51 11.00 19.89
C GLN A 496 23.85 12.43 19.46
N SER A 497 24.33 13.26 20.38
CA SER A 497 24.76 14.63 20.07
C SER A 497 25.95 14.67 19.13
N TRP A 498 26.92 13.77 19.31
CA TRP A 498 28.07 13.66 18.43
C TRP A 498 27.67 13.26 17.00
N LYS A 499 26.78 12.28 16.88
CA LYS A 499 26.18 11.89 15.59
C LYS A 499 25.47 13.08 14.93
N ALA A 500 24.61 13.79 15.66
CA ALA A 500 23.89 14.95 15.14
C ALA A 500 24.82 16.08 14.65
N LEU A 501 25.85 16.40 15.44
CA LEU A 501 26.86 17.40 15.10
C LEU A 501 27.65 17.02 13.84
N ARG A 502 27.97 15.74 13.65
CA ARG A 502 28.63 15.25 12.43
C ARG A 502 27.78 15.52 11.18
N HIS A 503 26.46 15.44 11.29
CA HIS A 503 25.53 15.76 10.21
C HIS A 503 25.16 17.25 10.13
N ARG A 504 25.87 18.14 10.86
CA ARG A 504 25.58 19.58 10.94
C ARG A 504 24.13 19.89 11.34
N ALA A 505 23.54 19.04 12.19
CA ALA A 505 22.20 19.22 12.74
C ALA A 505 22.25 19.39 14.26
N ALA A 506 21.33 20.18 14.81
CA ALA A 506 21.18 20.38 16.25
C ALA A 506 19.91 19.69 16.74
N ASN A 507 20.07 18.59 17.49
CA ASN A 507 18.97 17.87 18.14
C ASN A 507 18.80 18.34 19.60
N MET A 508 17.68 17.96 20.25
CA MET A 508 17.45 18.22 21.69
C MET A 508 18.63 17.76 22.56
N ASP A 509 19.22 16.60 22.22
CA ASP A 509 20.34 16.04 22.95
C ASP A 509 21.59 16.95 22.88
N VAL A 510 21.79 17.68 21.77
CA VAL A 510 22.94 18.60 21.60
C VAL A 510 22.85 19.74 22.61
N LEU A 511 21.67 20.31 22.80
CA LEU A 511 21.42 21.35 23.79
C LEU A 511 21.70 20.85 25.22
N ILE A 512 21.22 19.64 25.55
CA ILE A 512 21.42 19.04 26.88
C ILE A 512 22.91 18.78 27.13
N VAL A 513 23.60 18.16 26.17
CA VAL A 513 25.03 17.86 26.30
C VAL A 513 25.84 19.15 26.44
N LEU A 514 25.54 20.18 25.65
CA LEU A 514 26.23 21.46 25.73
C LEU A 514 26.00 22.12 27.10
N ALA A 515 24.75 22.22 27.56
CA ALA A 515 24.42 22.85 28.85
C ALA A 515 25.08 22.11 30.04
N THR A 516 24.93 20.79 30.10
CA THR A 516 25.48 19.96 31.19
C THR A 516 27.01 19.96 31.18
N THR A 517 27.63 19.88 29.99
CA THR A 517 29.10 19.89 29.86
C THR A 517 29.68 21.26 30.22
N ILE A 518 29.08 22.37 29.78
CA ILE A 518 29.56 23.71 30.14
C ILE A 518 29.46 23.93 31.65
N SER A 519 28.31 23.58 32.25
CA SER A 519 28.09 23.70 33.70
C SER A 519 29.09 22.85 34.51
N TYR A 520 29.31 21.60 34.09
CA TYR A 520 30.26 20.71 34.74
C TYR A 520 31.72 21.20 34.57
N LEU A 521 32.14 21.55 33.35
CA LEU A 521 33.49 22.04 33.08
C LEU A 521 33.77 23.36 33.79
N TYR A 522 32.82 24.30 33.79
CA TYR A 522 32.94 25.56 34.55
C TYR A 522 33.23 25.27 36.02
N SER A 523 32.46 24.37 36.62
CA SER A 523 32.61 24.00 38.04
C SER A 523 33.97 23.34 38.31
N VAL A 524 34.44 22.46 37.43
CA VAL A 524 35.79 21.86 37.51
C VAL A 524 36.89 22.92 37.37
N PHE A 525 36.79 23.82 36.40
CA PHE A 525 37.79 24.86 36.17
C PHE A 525 37.88 25.82 37.34
N VAL A 526 36.74 26.30 37.84
CA VAL A 526 36.70 27.21 38.99
C VAL A 526 37.26 26.54 40.25
N LEU A 527 36.94 25.26 40.48
CA LEU A 527 37.53 24.48 41.57
C LEU A 527 39.06 24.32 41.40
N LEU A 528 39.53 24.03 40.19
CA LEU A 528 40.96 23.89 39.87
C LEU A 528 41.72 25.21 40.06
N PHE A 529 41.16 26.34 39.60
CA PHE A 529 41.74 27.66 39.82
C PHE A 529 41.80 28.03 41.31
N ALA A 530 40.76 27.71 42.09
CA ALA A 530 40.75 27.95 43.53
C ALA A 530 41.84 27.14 44.26
N ILE A 531 42.10 25.90 43.82
CA ILE A 531 43.19 25.06 44.34
C ILE A 531 44.55 25.65 43.99
N VAL A 532 44.76 26.07 42.73
CA VAL A 532 46.04 26.64 42.27
C VAL A 532 46.35 27.98 42.96
N LEU A 533 45.35 28.85 43.11
CA LEU A 533 45.48 30.17 43.75
C LEU A 533 45.37 30.13 45.28
N LYS A 534 45.12 28.94 45.87
CA LYS A 534 44.96 28.73 47.31
C LYS A 534 43.98 29.72 47.96
N TRP A 535 42.79 29.86 47.39
CA TRP A 535 41.75 30.72 47.97
C TRP A 535 41.27 30.16 49.32
N ASN A 536 41.08 31.05 50.31
CA ASN A 536 40.61 30.67 51.65
C ASN A 536 39.12 30.28 51.67
N SER A 537 38.36 30.63 50.64
CA SER A 537 36.93 30.35 50.53
C SER A 537 36.65 29.52 49.28
N SER A 538 35.77 28.53 49.41
CA SER A 538 35.37 27.72 48.27
C SER A 538 34.47 28.50 47.30
N PRO A 539 34.73 28.43 45.99
CA PRO A 539 33.95 29.16 45.00
C PRO A 539 32.55 28.55 44.83
N MET A 540 31.62 29.34 44.30
CA MET A 540 30.29 28.86 43.93
C MET A 540 30.40 27.94 42.70
N THR A 541 30.03 26.68 42.87
CA THR A 541 30.03 25.67 41.81
C THR A 541 28.60 25.33 41.39
N PHE A 542 28.43 24.76 40.20
CA PHE A 542 27.15 24.32 39.64
C PHE A 542 27.16 22.80 39.38
N PHE A 543 27.77 22.01 40.28
CA PHE A 543 27.85 20.55 40.14
C PHE A 543 26.51 19.83 40.32
N ASP A 544 25.52 20.51 40.87
CA ASP A 544 24.15 20.05 41.11
C ASP A 544 23.26 20.10 39.85
N VAL A 545 23.47 21.09 38.98
CA VAL A 545 22.65 21.32 37.78
C VAL A 545 22.72 20.15 36.77
N PRO A 546 23.91 19.61 36.39
CA PRO A 546 23.98 18.53 35.40
C PRO A 546 23.30 17.22 35.84
N PRO A 547 23.52 16.70 37.07
CA PRO A 547 22.78 15.56 37.59
C PRO A 547 21.26 15.70 37.51
N MET A 548 20.73 16.85 37.94
CA MET A 548 19.29 17.10 37.95
C MET A 548 18.70 17.07 36.53
N LEU A 549 19.34 17.76 35.58
CA LEU A 549 18.89 17.76 34.19
C LEU A 549 18.94 16.35 33.58
N ILE A 550 20.00 15.59 33.80
CA ILE A 550 20.13 14.23 33.26
C ILE A 550 19.05 13.30 33.85
N VAL A 551 18.72 13.43 35.14
CA VAL A 551 17.63 12.65 35.76
C VAL A 551 16.28 12.98 35.13
N PHE A 552 15.91 14.26 35.00
CA PHE A 552 14.61 14.64 34.44
C PHE A 552 14.48 14.26 32.96
N VAL A 553 15.52 14.48 32.16
CA VAL A 553 15.49 14.12 30.74
C VAL A 553 15.45 12.61 30.55
N SER A 554 16.24 11.84 31.31
CA SER A 554 16.20 10.37 31.23
C SER A 554 14.85 9.79 31.66
N LEU A 555 14.18 10.41 32.64
CA LEU A 555 12.79 10.08 32.98
C LEU A 555 11.85 10.35 31.80
N GLY A 556 11.95 11.52 31.17
CA GLY A 556 11.15 11.89 30.00
C GLY A 556 11.31 10.89 28.86
N ARG A 557 12.55 10.52 28.51
CA ARG A 557 12.84 9.50 27.49
C ARG A 557 12.30 8.13 27.85
N TRP A 558 12.43 7.72 29.11
CA TRP A 558 11.87 6.44 29.57
C TRP A 558 10.34 6.40 29.43
N LEU A 559 9.64 7.49 29.78
CA LEU A 559 8.19 7.60 29.62
C LEU A 559 7.78 7.61 28.15
N GLU A 560 8.52 8.33 27.29
CA GLU A 560 8.28 8.37 25.84
C GLU A 560 8.38 6.97 25.22
N HIS A 561 9.46 6.23 25.48
CA HIS A 561 9.63 4.87 24.95
C HIS A 561 8.63 3.88 25.58
N LYS A 562 8.24 4.07 26.86
CA LYS A 562 7.20 3.25 27.50
C LYS A 562 5.83 3.44 26.82
N ALA A 563 5.50 4.68 26.42
CA ALA A 563 4.27 4.96 25.67
C ALA A 563 4.31 4.34 24.26
N LYS A 564 5.44 4.47 23.55
CA LYS A 564 5.66 3.84 22.23
C LYS A 564 5.60 2.31 22.29
N GLY A 565 6.16 1.70 23.33
CA GLY A 565 6.07 0.25 23.53
C GLY A 565 4.63 -0.25 23.66
N LYS A 566 3.74 0.53 24.29
CA LYS A 566 2.31 0.18 24.41
C LYS A 566 1.56 0.23 23.09
N THR A 567 1.89 1.18 22.21
CA THR A 567 1.30 1.23 20.86
C THR A 567 1.81 0.07 20.00
N SER A 568 3.08 -0.30 20.11
CA SER A 568 3.65 -1.43 19.37
C SER A 568 3.13 -2.79 19.85
N GLU A 569 2.78 -2.92 21.14
CA GLU A 569 2.13 -4.11 21.69
C GLU A 569 0.77 -4.39 20.99
N ALA A 570 -0.01 -3.34 20.69
CA ALA A 570 -1.27 -3.48 19.98
C ALA A 570 -1.08 -3.94 18.52
N LEU A 571 -0.07 -3.39 17.83
CA LEU A 571 0.31 -3.82 16.47
C LEU A 571 0.81 -5.26 16.43
N SER A 572 1.62 -5.68 17.42
CA SER A 572 2.08 -7.06 17.55
C SER A 572 0.91 -8.04 17.74
N LYS A 573 -0.12 -7.66 18.50
CA LYS A 573 -1.35 -8.46 18.64
C LYS A 573 -2.09 -8.61 17.31
N LEU A 574 -2.17 -7.56 16.49
CA LEU A 574 -2.75 -7.66 15.14
C LEU A 574 -1.97 -8.64 14.25
N MET A 575 -0.63 -8.61 14.30
CA MET A 575 0.19 -9.56 13.54
C MET A 575 0.00 -11.01 14.01
N SER A 576 -0.22 -11.23 15.32
CA SER A 576 -0.52 -12.56 15.86
C SER A 576 -1.86 -13.14 15.38
N LEU A 577 -2.73 -12.30 14.80
CA LEU A 577 -3.98 -12.78 14.23
C LEU A 577 -3.78 -13.51 12.89
N GLN A 578 -2.65 -13.32 12.19
CA GLN A 578 -2.33 -14.06 10.98
C GLN A 578 -2.25 -15.58 11.25
N ALA A 579 -2.78 -16.40 10.33
CA ALA A 579 -2.65 -17.85 10.43
C ALA A 579 -1.19 -18.26 10.18
N LYS A 580 -0.66 -19.18 11.01
CA LYS A 580 0.68 -19.74 10.84
C LYS A 580 0.69 -20.96 9.92
N GLU A 581 -0.40 -21.71 9.88
CA GLU A 581 -0.48 -22.96 9.13
C GLU A 581 -1.69 -22.94 8.19
N ALA A 582 -1.53 -23.57 7.03
CA ALA A 582 -2.57 -23.81 6.03
C ALA A 582 -2.69 -25.32 5.76
N LEU A 583 -3.91 -25.80 5.52
CA LEU A 583 -4.15 -27.20 5.19
C LEU A 583 -4.23 -27.34 3.67
N LEU A 584 -3.14 -27.78 3.03
CA LEU A 584 -3.10 -28.01 1.59
C LEU A 584 -3.86 -29.29 1.23
N VAL A 585 -4.68 -29.21 0.18
CA VAL A 585 -5.42 -30.36 -0.37
C VAL A 585 -4.99 -30.66 -1.79
N THR A 586 -4.68 -31.92 -2.06
CA THR A 586 -4.46 -32.41 -3.42
C THR A 586 -5.71 -33.16 -3.90
N ARG A 587 -6.27 -32.78 -5.05
CA ARG A 587 -7.42 -33.47 -5.67
C ARG A 587 -6.96 -34.40 -6.81
N ASP A 588 -7.64 -35.53 -6.96
CA ASP A 588 -7.54 -36.42 -8.13
C ASP A 588 -8.22 -35.78 -9.35
N ASN A 589 -7.96 -36.30 -10.57
CA ASN A 589 -8.64 -35.88 -11.80
C ASN A 589 -10.17 -36.06 -11.74
N GLN A 590 -10.66 -36.89 -10.80
CA GLN A 590 -12.08 -37.11 -10.53
C GLN A 590 -12.65 -36.17 -9.43
N GLY A 591 -11.89 -35.17 -8.97
CA GLY A 591 -12.32 -34.21 -7.95
C GLY A 591 -12.29 -34.73 -6.51
N ARG A 592 -11.89 -35.98 -6.26
CA ARG A 592 -11.77 -36.56 -4.91
C ARG A 592 -10.51 -36.06 -4.21
N ILE A 593 -10.62 -35.79 -2.91
CA ILE A 593 -9.49 -35.40 -2.06
C ILE A 593 -8.55 -36.61 -1.89
N LEU A 594 -7.31 -36.50 -2.35
CA LEU A 594 -6.28 -37.54 -2.23
C LEU A 594 -5.52 -37.45 -0.91
N SER A 595 -5.18 -36.23 -0.48
CA SER A 595 -4.42 -36.01 0.74
C SER A 595 -4.65 -34.60 1.29
N GLU A 596 -4.54 -34.49 2.62
CA GLU A 596 -4.57 -33.23 3.36
C GLU A 596 -3.24 -33.12 4.12
N LYS A 597 -2.50 -32.04 3.90
CA LYS A 597 -1.19 -31.82 4.54
C LYS A 597 -1.15 -30.43 5.18
N GLY A 598 -0.87 -30.36 6.48
CA GLY A 598 -0.57 -29.11 7.16
C GLY A 598 0.79 -28.58 6.68
N ILE A 599 0.81 -27.34 6.22
CA ILE A 599 1.99 -26.66 5.65
C ILE A 599 2.05 -25.25 6.24
N ASP A 600 3.26 -24.72 6.42
CA ASP A 600 3.48 -23.34 6.85
C ASP A 600 2.92 -22.33 5.83
N ILE A 601 2.41 -21.20 6.30
CA ILE A 601 1.79 -20.15 5.46
C ILE A 601 2.75 -19.67 4.35
N GLU A 602 4.04 -19.56 4.67
CA GLU A 602 5.07 -19.08 3.74
C GLU A 602 5.36 -20.06 2.58
N LEU A 603 4.95 -21.32 2.70
CA LEU A 603 5.17 -22.37 1.70
C LEU A 603 4.01 -22.52 0.72
N VAL A 604 2.90 -21.81 0.92
CA VAL A 604 1.73 -21.89 0.04
C VAL A 604 1.98 -21.11 -1.24
N GLN A 605 1.68 -21.73 -2.38
CA GLN A 605 1.90 -21.17 -3.71
C GLN A 605 0.58 -20.74 -4.36
N ARG A 606 0.65 -19.86 -5.37
CA ARG A 606 -0.52 -19.46 -6.15
C ARG A 606 -1.10 -20.66 -6.90
N GLY A 607 -2.40 -20.89 -6.76
CA GLY A 607 -3.11 -22.03 -7.38
C GLY A 607 -3.16 -23.28 -6.51
N ASP A 608 -2.57 -23.27 -5.31
CA ASP A 608 -2.78 -24.31 -4.30
C ASP A 608 -4.23 -24.29 -3.80
N LEU A 609 -4.81 -25.47 -3.57
CA LEU A 609 -6.12 -25.61 -2.95
C LEU A 609 -5.96 -25.75 -1.44
N VAL A 610 -6.56 -24.85 -0.67
CA VAL A 610 -6.44 -24.83 0.79
C VAL A 610 -7.78 -25.12 1.44
N LYS A 611 -7.80 -26.13 2.31
CA LYS A 611 -8.98 -26.50 3.08
C LYS A 611 -9.07 -25.69 4.35
N VAL A 612 -10.18 -24.97 4.54
CA VAL A 612 -10.45 -24.22 5.77
C VAL A 612 -11.56 -24.92 6.54
N VAL A 613 -11.24 -25.32 7.76
CA VAL A 613 -12.19 -25.98 8.66
C VAL A 613 -13.06 -24.93 9.37
N PRO A 614 -14.29 -25.28 9.81
CA PRO A 614 -15.10 -24.39 10.62
C PRO A 614 -14.35 -23.96 11.90
N GLY A 615 -14.33 -22.66 12.19
CA GLY A 615 -13.61 -22.10 13.34
C GLY A 615 -12.13 -21.78 13.08
N SER A 616 -11.53 -22.21 11.97
CA SER A 616 -10.16 -21.81 11.64
C SER A 616 -10.12 -20.43 10.98
N LYS A 617 -8.97 -19.79 11.08
CA LYS A 617 -8.67 -18.57 10.32
C LYS A 617 -8.47 -18.92 8.85
N ILE A 618 -8.89 -18.05 7.95
CA ILE A 618 -8.56 -18.14 6.53
C ILE A 618 -7.10 -17.70 6.39
N PRO A 619 -6.21 -18.58 5.91
CA PRO A 619 -4.78 -18.30 5.93
C PRO A 619 -4.34 -17.28 4.88
N ILE A 620 -4.94 -17.31 3.68
CA ILE A 620 -4.50 -16.54 2.51
C ILE A 620 -5.74 -16.05 1.75
N ASP A 621 -5.55 -14.98 0.98
CA ASP A 621 -6.57 -14.48 0.07
C ASP A 621 -6.82 -15.47 -1.07
N GLY A 622 -8.08 -15.84 -1.29
CA GLY A 622 -8.44 -16.88 -2.24
C GLY A 622 -9.89 -16.81 -2.70
N ILE A 623 -10.21 -17.58 -3.75
CA ILE A 623 -11.56 -17.70 -4.28
C ILE A 623 -12.12 -19.04 -3.82
N VAL A 624 -13.34 -19.04 -3.29
CA VAL A 624 -13.98 -20.30 -2.89
C VAL A 624 -14.26 -21.13 -4.15
N VAL A 625 -13.61 -22.29 -4.24
CA VAL A 625 -13.78 -23.26 -5.34
C VAL A 625 -14.88 -24.27 -5.02
N ASP A 626 -15.01 -24.66 -3.74
CA ASP A 626 -16.00 -25.63 -3.29
C ASP A 626 -16.39 -25.34 -1.84
N GLY A 627 -17.70 -25.44 -1.57
CA GLY A 627 -18.27 -25.26 -0.23
C GLY A 627 -18.98 -23.92 -0.02
N LYS A 628 -19.75 -23.88 1.07
CA LYS A 628 -20.52 -22.71 1.51
C LYS A 628 -20.43 -22.60 3.04
N SER A 629 -20.05 -21.44 3.54
CA SER A 629 -20.07 -21.13 4.98
C SER A 629 -20.13 -19.62 5.22
N THR A 630 -20.34 -19.23 6.47
CA THR A 630 -20.37 -17.86 6.95
C THR A 630 -18.99 -17.46 7.46
N VAL A 631 -18.52 -16.31 7.02
CA VAL A 631 -17.18 -15.81 7.29
C VAL A 631 -17.30 -14.50 8.06
N ASP A 632 -16.56 -14.38 9.16
CA ASP A 632 -16.54 -13.20 10.01
C ASP A 632 -15.49 -12.21 9.52
N GLU A 633 -15.96 -11.13 8.92
CA GLU A 633 -15.15 -10.07 8.33
C GLU A 633 -14.88 -8.90 9.28
N SER A 634 -15.39 -8.97 10.52
CA SER A 634 -15.43 -7.85 11.46
C SER A 634 -14.07 -7.23 11.77
N PHE A 635 -12.99 -8.01 11.72
CA PHE A 635 -11.65 -7.53 12.04
C PHE A 635 -11.06 -6.63 10.95
N ILE A 636 -11.52 -6.75 9.71
CA ILE A 636 -11.01 -5.98 8.56
C ILE A 636 -12.04 -4.95 8.11
N THR A 637 -13.29 -5.36 7.95
CA THR A 637 -14.37 -4.48 7.45
C THR A 637 -15.02 -3.68 8.57
N GLY A 638 -14.90 -4.10 9.82
CA GLY A 638 -15.64 -3.53 10.95
C GLY A 638 -17.10 -3.98 11.01
N GLU A 639 -17.59 -4.76 10.03
CA GLU A 639 -18.97 -5.25 10.00
C GLU A 639 -19.15 -6.44 10.94
N SER A 640 -20.07 -6.32 11.90
CA SER A 640 -20.28 -7.32 12.95
C SER A 640 -21.04 -8.57 12.49
N MET A 641 -21.72 -8.51 11.34
CA MET A 641 -22.54 -9.59 10.83
C MET A 641 -21.72 -10.47 9.88
N PRO A 642 -21.64 -11.79 10.09
CA PRO A 642 -20.85 -12.65 9.23
C PRO A 642 -21.46 -12.75 7.83
N VAL A 643 -20.61 -12.71 6.81
CA VAL A 643 -20.99 -12.70 5.39
C VAL A 643 -21.02 -14.14 4.87
N ILE A 644 -22.05 -14.48 4.10
CA ILE A 644 -22.15 -15.81 3.47
C ILE A 644 -21.25 -15.86 2.24
N ARG A 645 -20.27 -16.78 2.23
CA ARG A 645 -19.39 -17.03 1.08
C ARG A 645 -19.78 -18.34 0.37
N ARG A 646 -19.82 -18.29 -0.96
CA ARG A 646 -20.17 -19.40 -1.87
C ARG A 646 -19.22 -19.39 -3.06
N GLU A 647 -19.23 -20.48 -3.83
CA GLU A 647 -18.46 -20.63 -5.07
C GLU A 647 -18.66 -19.44 -6.03
N GLY A 648 -17.56 -18.94 -6.60
CA GLY A 648 -17.57 -17.87 -7.60
C GLY A 648 -17.73 -16.43 -7.07
N ILE A 649 -17.88 -16.23 -5.75
CA ILE A 649 -17.95 -14.90 -5.14
C ILE A 649 -16.54 -14.35 -4.88
N ARG A 650 -16.39 -13.00 -4.89
CA ARG A 650 -15.15 -12.22 -4.74
C ARG A 650 -14.13 -12.83 -3.75
N PRO A 651 -12.82 -12.60 -3.96
CA PRO A 651 -11.77 -13.12 -3.07
C PRO A 651 -12.08 -12.82 -1.60
N CYS A 652 -11.87 -13.82 -0.75
CA CYS A 652 -11.93 -13.66 0.70
C CYS A 652 -10.56 -13.20 1.20
N TYR A 653 -10.52 -12.26 2.16
CA TYR A 653 -9.29 -11.72 2.74
C TYR A 653 -9.21 -12.05 4.22
N PHE A 654 -8.14 -12.70 4.72
CA PHE A 654 -7.82 -12.86 6.16
C PHE A 654 -9.00 -12.83 7.17
N TYR A 655 -9.98 -13.72 7.03
CA TYR A 655 -11.17 -13.73 7.88
C TYR A 655 -11.18 -14.89 8.89
N LEU A 656 -12.06 -14.81 9.89
CA LEU A 656 -12.36 -15.95 10.75
C LEU A 656 -13.52 -16.74 10.16
N ASN A 657 -13.33 -18.03 9.87
CA ASN A 657 -14.44 -18.88 9.46
C ASN A 657 -15.30 -19.17 10.71
N LYS A 658 -16.51 -18.61 10.79
CA LYS A 658 -17.37 -18.79 11.97
C LYS A 658 -18.14 -20.11 11.84
N PHE A 659 -18.29 -20.80 12.96
CA PHE A 659 -18.97 -22.09 13.02
C PHE A 659 -20.48 -21.90 12.77
N ASP A 660 -20.99 -22.31 11.61
CA ASP A 660 -22.44 -22.41 11.40
C ASP A 660 -22.93 -23.74 11.99
N LEU A 661 -23.72 -23.66 13.08
CA LEU A 661 -24.31 -24.81 13.76
C LEU A 661 -25.27 -25.62 12.86
N ARG A 662 -25.74 -25.06 11.73
CA ARG A 662 -26.72 -25.73 10.85
C ARG A 662 -26.10 -26.68 9.82
N SER A 663 -24.79 -26.62 9.57
CA SER A 663 -24.11 -27.50 8.61
C SER A 663 -22.75 -27.98 9.16
N PRO A 664 -22.70 -29.09 9.92
CA PRO A 664 -21.47 -29.58 10.56
C PRO A 664 -20.38 -30.07 9.57
N LYS A 665 -20.60 -29.94 8.26
CA LYS A 665 -19.69 -30.36 7.19
C LYS A 665 -19.28 -29.23 6.24
N SER A 666 -19.56 -27.96 6.54
CA SER A 666 -19.19 -26.84 5.67
C SER A 666 -17.69 -26.56 5.73
N THR A 667 -16.94 -27.37 4.99
CA THR A 667 -15.53 -27.17 4.71
C THR A 667 -15.41 -26.32 3.45
N PHE A 668 -14.52 -25.34 3.43
CA PHE A 668 -14.16 -24.64 2.20
C PHE A 668 -12.93 -25.27 1.57
N LEU A 669 -12.92 -25.33 0.24
CA LEU A 669 -11.69 -25.36 -0.54
C LEU A 669 -11.51 -23.98 -1.18
N PHE A 670 -10.47 -23.29 -0.70
CA PHE A 670 -9.99 -21.99 -1.15
C PHE A 670 -8.90 -22.12 -2.21
#